data_AF-D8FCH8-F1
#
_entry.id   AF-D8FCH8-F1
#
_cell.length_a   1.000
_cell.length_b   1.000
_cell.length_c   1.000
_cell.angle_alpha   90.00
_cell.angle_beta   90.00
_cell.angle_gamma   90.00
#
_symmetry.space_group_name_H-M   'P 1'
#
loop_
_entity.id
_entity.type
_entity.pdbx_description
1 polymer ?
#
loop_
_entity_poly.entity_id
_entity_poly.type
_entity_poly.pdbx_seq_one_letter_code
_entity_poly.pdbx_strand_id
1 'polypeptide(L)'
;MNPKTTEPVAITPSLYKLGTSAFPAFLSMGNVGMIIEGGTGPTAGMIMDQLKNLGIQMEKIQYIFLTHTHADHIGALPHLKRRWPHIQILSSATGAKILNTRELYNEFLLVDLGIAQLMKAKSEIDEIPAAPEEYRFEADMVVKGGDTIELGNEVVWEIIDTPGHSPCHISAFEKSEGSLIVGDATGFYVPEKDAFWPNYFLSLKDYVESIRKLATYGARRAILSHNAVIEGDRDTEQFFEKAIAATKTYHEDILDRLNRGNSVDSIAMEGAHFVSTLTDIQPFKVMYDLSKLLIGRSRKNGNVLSFELAKDVPPMEAVKAPASDTAAVPDPADAIKLTRPKASQGLKLNERLGLVALIDEGMRSGLAEAPVAADLFNNLWKLVDATAKGSKINRMKFEDSQNGFQNLEIKAENGDDLGRLNMIYLKKPIPCYYLVYVEVAAPYRRKGLGNLILKHFAEFLTEKSAVGILDNIIPQEDPTNDIYLKHAWIPVEDIIGDLMFYKDNNYMVFIPPALRTKDLKQPILKLMYHLKRKRAVIDIRENETMVIKTLSEFKELYEALMTYFHSELEEPQSSVFMRFLFTRFVTKFISFRRRIGDLVGYTGGESTEQVVLDPKIQKLQVKSYAPREFVKEGTFGMGDLGLLSKLPDALKQDPAQVIELLPNYRRPLFLAWLKEHRKTYRDTLTLGDLMDLGFDPTRLKEIEIHGEPYIFERVQARLIEELQRRNGLLDRISKKMPNTKIRSARLKTNPILLIIRDRGNAYVLRRKIDAIHWEEAIEQLKTDPILKSMNEATRMDRILIETVNRFATTASDTLGTKEEDVLDLLTPFISWDLENNRPKMVVDFSFSYLDTLWIA
;
A
#
# COMPACT_ATOMS: atom_id res chain seq x y z
N MET A 1 21.70 19.39 6.15
CA MET A 1 22.24 19.54 4.78
C MET A 1 21.08 19.37 3.82
N ASN A 2 21.00 20.19 2.78
CA ASN A 2 19.97 20.06 1.75
C ASN A 2 20.36 18.85 0.86
N PRO A 3 19.58 17.77 0.77
CA PRO A 3 19.98 16.54 0.05
C PRO A 3 20.10 16.71 -1.47
N LYS A 4 19.83 17.92 -2.01
CA LYS A 4 19.75 18.21 -3.44
C LYS A 4 21.07 18.17 -4.22
N THR A 5 22.22 17.96 -3.58
CA THR A 5 23.54 17.83 -4.24
C THR A 5 24.55 17.21 -3.27
N THR A 6 24.56 15.88 -3.14
CA THR A 6 25.71 15.22 -2.50
C THR A 6 26.86 15.23 -3.49
N GLU A 7 27.92 15.99 -3.19
CA GLU A 7 29.17 15.83 -3.92
C GLU A 7 29.73 14.42 -3.69
N PRO A 8 30.42 13.82 -4.69
CA PRO A 8 31.15 12.59 -4.49
C PRO A 8 32.10 12.72 -3.28
N VAL A 9 32.13 11.71 -2.42
CA VAL A 9 32.99 11.72 -1.22
C VAL A 9 34.18 10.80 -1.46
N ALA A 10 35.40 11.33 -1.46
CA ALA A 10 36.60 10.49 -1.48
C ALA A 10 36.70 9.70 -0.17
N ILE A 11 36.75 8.37 -0.27
CA ILE A 11 37.06 7.46 0.84
C ILE A 11 38.57 7.28 0.92
N THR A 12 39.20 7.10 -0.25
CA THR A 12 40.64 6.99 -0.43
C THR A 12 41.04 7.75 -1.71
N PRO A 13 42.34 7.88 -2.02
CA PRO A 13 42.77 8.40 -3.32
C PRO A 13 42.19 7.66 -4.53
N SER A 14 41.96 6.34 -4.43
CA SER A 14 41.45 5.53 -5.53
C SER A 14 39.94 5.22 -5.45
N LEU A 15 39.26 5.52 -4.35
CA LEU A 15 37.88 5.10 -4.07
C LEU A 15 36.98 6.25 -3.63
N TYR A 16 35.84 6.38 -4.31
CA TYR A 16 34.86 7.45 -4.08
C TYR A 16 33.48 6.87 -3.78
N LYS A 17 32.76 7.45 -2.82
CA LYS A 17 31.33 7.20 -2.62
C LYS A 17 30.51 8.11 -3.54
N LEU A 18 29.56 7.50 -4.24
CA LEU A 18 28.54 8.08 -5.09
C LEU A 18 27.14 7.77 -4.51
N GLY A 19 26.11 8.34 -5.12
CA GLY A 19 24.72 8.19 -4.70
C GLY A 19 24.42 8.92 -3.39
N THR A 20 23.54 8.31 -2.59
CA THR A 20 23.17 8.79 -1.25
C THR A 20 23.82 7.92 -0.18
N SER A 21 23.77 8.32 1.09
CA SER A 21 24.23 7.44 2.17
C SER A 21 23.36 6.19 2.32
N ALA A 22 22.06 6.28 2.03
CA ALA A 22 21.14 5.15 2.13
C ALA A 22 21.26 4.19 0.95
N PHE A 23 21.58 4.70 -0.24
CA PHE A 23 21.75 3.93 -1.48
C PHE A 23 23.05 4.36 -2.18
N PRO A 24 24.22 4.03 -1.61
CA PRO A 24 25.51 4.36 -2.19
C PRO A 24 25.83 3.47 -3.39
N ALA A 25 26.60 4.03 -4.31
CA ALA A 25 27.47 3.28 -5.19
C ALA A 25 28.91 3.72 -4.92
N PHE A 26 29.91 2.93 -5.30
CA PHE A 26 31.31 3.29 -5.09
C PHE A 26 32.08 3.24 -6.40
N LEU A 27 32.96 4.19 -6.64
CA LEU A 27 33.82 4.21 -7.81
C LEU A 27 35.26 3.97 -7.39
N SER A 28 35.82 2.84 -7.81
CA SER A 28 37.24 2.53 -7.69
C SER A 28 37.96 2.84 -9.01
N MET A 29 39.10 3.52 -8.94
CA MET A 29 39.85 4.01 -10.10
C MET A 29 41.32 3.58 -10.06
N GLY A 30 41.74 2.83 -11.08
CA GLY A 30 43.13 2.58 -11.43
C GLY A 30 43.48 3.22 -12.78
N ASN A 31 44.06 2.43 -13.68
CA ASN A 31 44.14 2.77 -15.11
C ASN A 31 42.75 2.75 -15.77
N VAL A 32 41.91 1.82 -15.34
CA VAL A 32 40.48 1.72 -15.64
C VAL A 32 39.67 1.81 -14.34
N GLY A 33 38.36 2.02 -14.45
CA GLY A 33 37.44 2.21 -13.34
C GLY A 33 36.45 1.07 -13.19
N MET A 34 36.02 0.86 -11.95
CA MET A 34 34.95 -0.06 -11.58
C MET A 34 33.96 0.65 -10.65
N ILE A 35 32.69 0.61 -11.01
CA ILE A 35 31.62 0.95 -10.09
C ILE A 35 31.30 -0.31 -9.26
N ILE A 36 31.12 -0.17 -7.97
CA ILE A 36 30.78 -1.23 -7.03
C ILE A 36 29.42 -0.87 -6.43
N GLU A 37 28.51 -1.83 -6.39
CA GLU A 37 27.05 -1.63 -6.23
C GLU A 37 26.41 -0.96 -7.45
N GLY A 38 25.13 -1.24 -7.66
CA GLY A 38 24.33 -0.69 -8.74
C GLY A 38 23.31 0.34 -8.28
N GLY A 39 23.31 0.74 -7.01
CA GLY A 39 22.34 1.68 -6.43
C GLY A 39 20.88 1.35 -6.79
N THR A 40 20.06 2.40 -6.90
CA THR A 40 18.64 2.30 -7.29
C THR A 40 18.38 3.10 -8.57
N GLY A 41 17.30 2.79 -9.29
CA GLY A 41 16.88 3.52 -10.49
C GLY A 41 16.80 5.04 -10.27
N PRO A 42 16.17 5.50 -9.17
CA PRO A 42 16.18 6.90 -8.72
C PRO A 42 17.57 7.55 -8.58
N THR A 43 18.55 6.79 -8.11
CA THR A 43 19.92 7.32 -7.91
C THR A 43 20.74 7.37 -9.20
N ALA A 44 20.27 6.77 -10.30
CA ALA A 44 21.04 6.67 -11.53
C ALA A 44 21.48 8.05 -12.08
N GLY A 45 20.56 9.01 -12.15
CA GLY A 45 20.86 10.39 -12.58
C GLY A 45 21.93 11.05 -11.72
N MET A 46 21.76 10.96 -10.40
CA MET A 46 22.68 11.52 -9.41
C MET A 46 24.08 10.90 -9.53
N ILE A 47 24.18 9.58 -9.68
CA ILE A 47 25.45 8.86 -9.87
C ILE A 47 26.14 9.37 -11.15
N MET A 48 25.41 9.53 -12.26
CA MET A 48 25.96 10.03 -13.52
C MET A 48 26.49 11.47 -13.39
N ASP A 49 25.76 12.34 -12.69
CA ASP A 49 26.17 13.72 -12.45
C ASP A 49 27.41 13.81 -11.55
N GLN A 50 27.46 12.99 -10.50
CA GLN A 50 28.62 12.90 -9.61
C GLN A 50 29.87 12.41 -10.34
N LEU A 51 29.75 11.39 -11.19
CA LEU A 51 30.84 10.92 -12.03
C LEU A 51 31.37 12.02 -12.96
N LYS A 52 30.47 12.81 -13.54
CA LYS A 52 30.83 13.98 -14.35
C LYS A 52 31.55 15.05 -13.54
N ASN A 53 31.11 15.31 -12.31
CA ASN A 53 31.72 16.28 -11.40
C ASN A 53 33.14 15.90 -10.98
N LEU A 54 33.44 14.60 -10.89
CA LEU A 54 34.81 14.10 -10.67
C LEU A 54 35.74 14.29 -11.89
N GLY A 55 35.21 14.72 -13.04
CA GLY A 55 35.99 14.85 -14.27
C GLY A 55 36.46 13.52 -14.86
N ILE A 56 35.82 12.41 -14.45
CA ILE A 56 36.17 11.07 -14.91
C ILE A 56 35.53 10.81 -16.27
N GLN A 57 36.37 10.44 -17.24
CA GLN A 57 35.91 10.02 -18.56
C GLN A 57 35.27 8.64 -18.45
N MET A 58 34.04 8.50 -18.97
CA MET A 58 33.25 7.27 -18.86
C MET A 58 33.89 6.09 -19.58
N GLU A 59 34.70 6.36 -20.61
CA GLU A 59 35.48 5.37 -21.34
C GLU A 59 36.54 4.70 -20.46
N LYS A 60 36.92 5.33 -19.34
CA LYS A 60 37.80 4.70 -18.35
C LYS A 60 37.07 3.71 -17.47
N ILE A 61 35.76 3.84 -17.27
CA ILE A 61 34.98 2.91 -16.45
C ILE A 61 34.64 1.69 -17.31
N GLN A 62 35.12 0.53 -16.89
CA GLN A 62 34.99 -0.73 -17.65
C GLN A 62 34.07 -1.73 -16.95
N TYR A 63 33.90 -1.61 -15.63
CA TYR A 63 33.21 -2.63 -14.83
C TYR A 63 32.13 -2.03 -13.93
N ILE A 64 31.04 -2.77 -13.73
CA ILE A 64 30.15 -2.64 -12.58
C ILE A 64 30.17 -3.97 -11.82
N PHE A 65 30.65 -3.97 -10.58
CA PHE A 65 30.68 -5.12 -9.70
C PHE A 65 29.47 -5.12 -8.76
N LEU A 66 28.70 -6.20 -8.79
CA LEU A 66 27.53 -6.39 -7.94
C LEU A 66 27.86 -7.30 -6.76
N THR A 67 27.63 -6.81 -5.55
CA THR A 67 27.71 -7.66 -4.35
C THR A 67 26.61 -8.71 -4.38
N HIS A 68 25.38 -8.34 -4.75
CA HIS A 68 24.27 -9.24 -4.93
C HIS A 68 23.14 -8.61 -5.77
N THR A 69 22.02 -9.32 -5.92
CA THR A 69 20.96 -9.00 -6.89
C THR A 69 19.66 -8.49 -6.28
N HIS A 70 19.67 -7.98 -5.05
CA HIS A 70 18.47 -7.33 -4.51
C HIS A 70 18.24 -5.98 -5.21
N ALA A 71 16.97 -5.57 -5.27
CA ALA A 71 16.53 -4.47 -6.12
C ALA A 71 17.21 -3.13 -5.79
N ASP A 72 17.50 -2.90 -4.51
CA ASP A 72 18.20 -1.72 -3.99
C ASP A 72 19.70 -1.68 -4.30
N HIS A 73 20.24 -2.71 -4.98
CA HIS A 73 21.64 -2.83 -5.38
C HIS A 73 21.84 -2.93 -6.89
N ILE A 74 20.76 -3.01 -7.68
CA ILE A 74 20.83 -3.23 -9.13
C ILE A 74 20.09 -2.17 -9.94
N GLY A 75 19.46 -1.20 -9.30
CA GLY A 75 18.48 -0.35 -9.95
C GLY A 75 19.03 0.67 -10.93
N ALA A 76 20.26 1.16 -10.75
CA ALA A 76 20.88 2.05 -11.72
C ALA A 76 21.43 1.30 -12.95
N LEU A 77 21.61 -0.03 -12.89
CA LEU A 77 22.24 -0.81 -13.96
C LEU A 77 21.60 -0.60 -15.34
N PRO A 78 20.27 -0.68 -15.50
CA PRO A 78 19.64 -0.50 -16.81
C PRO A 78 19.90 0.88 -17.40
N HIS A 79 19.95 1.91 -16.55
CA HIS A 79 20.21 3.29 -16.96
C HIS A 79 21.67 3.47 -17.37
N LEU A 80 22.60 2.98 -16.56
CA LEU A 80 24.04 3.05 -16.82
C LEU A 80 24.41 2.25 -18.07
N LYS A 81 23.95 1.01 -18.19
CA LYS A 81 24.23 0.13 -19.34
C LYS A 81 23.62 0.65 -20.64
N ARG A 82 22.44 1.25 -20.59
CA ARG A 82 21.83 1.94 -21.75
C ARG A 82 22.69 3.10 -22.23
N ARG A 83 23.23 3.88 -21.29
CA ARG A 83 24.05 5.06 -21.62
C ARG A 83 25.47 4.70 -22.03
N TRP A 84 26.01 3.63 -21.45
CA TRP A 84 27.38 3.14 -21.61
C TRP A 84 27.41 1.62 -21.81
N PRO A 85 27.10 1.15 -23.03
CA PRO A 85 27.00 -0.29 -23.32
C PRO A 85 28.32 -1.06 -23.15
N HIS A 86 29.46 -0.36 -23.16
CA HIS A 86 30.80 -0.96 -23.03
C HIS A 86 31.10 -1.47 -21.61
N ILE A 87 30.41 -0.95 -20.60
CA ILE A 87 30.65 -1.33 -19.20
C ILE A 87 30.18 -2.76 -18.97
N GLN A 88 31.04 -3.63 -18.46
CA GLN A 88 30.73 -5.02 -18.16
C GLN A 88 30.18 -5.18 -16.74
N ILE A 89 29.05 -5.85 -16.59
CA ILE A 89 28.42 -6.18 -15.31
C ILE A 89 29.02 -7.49 -14.80
N LEU A 90 29.64 -7.42 -13.63
CA LEU A 90 30.27 -8.52 -12.92
C LEU A 90 29.35 -8.97 -11.78
N SER A 91 29.02 -10.25 -11.73
CA SER A 91 28.23 -10.83 -10.64
C SER A 91 28.64 -12.28 -10.36
N SER A 92 28.20 -12.82 -9.23
CA SER A 92 28.40 -14.24 -8.94
C SER A 92 27.65 -15.14 -9.93
N ALA A 93 28.06 -16.40 -10.06
CA ALA A 93 27.38 -17.35 -10.95
C ALA A 93 25.89 -17.53 -10.60
N THR A 94 25.55 -17.47 -9.32
CA THR A 94 24.16 -17.48 -8.85
C THR A 94 23.46 -16.17 -9.18
N GLY A 95 24.16 -15.03 -9.02
CA GLY A 95 23.65 -13.71 -9.37
C GLY A 95 23.28 -13.61 -10.85
N ALA A 96 24.19 -14.00 -11.74
CA ALA A 96 23.95 -14.02 -13.19
C ALA A 96 22.71 -14.85 -13.58
N LYS A 97 22.47 -15.98 -12.90
CA LYS A 97 21.26 -16.77 -13.12
C LYS A 97 20.00 -16.02 -12.68
N ILE A 98 20.03 -15.37 -11.52
CA ILE A 98 18.90 -14.60 -11.00
C ILE A 98 18.60 -13.40 -11.89
N LEU A 99 19.64 -12.68 -12.32
CA LEU A 99 19.55 -11.51 -13.22
C LEU A 99 18.89 -11.83 -14.56
N ASN A 100 19.00 -13.08 -15.02
CA ASN A 100 18.38 -13.57 -16.25
C ASN A 100 16.95 -14.14 -16.06
N THR A 101 16.36 -14.03 -14.86
CA THR A 101 14.99 -14.50 -14.62
C THR A 101 13.94 -13.42 -14.88
N ARG A 102 12.79 -13.81 -15.41
CA ARG A 102 11.64 -12.90 -15.59
C ARG A 102 11.01 -12.53 -14.24
N GLU A 103 11.13 -13.41 -13.25
CA GLU A 103 10.64 -13.21 -11.90
C GLU A 103 11.34 -12.02 -11.23
N LEU A 104 12.67 -11.92 -11.36
CA LEU A 104 13.42 -10.78 -10.84
C LEU A 104 12.90 -9.46 -11.41
N TYR A 105 12.61 -9.41 -12.71
CA TYR A 105 12.14 -8.18 -13.36
C TYR A 105 10.87 -7.63 -12.71
N ASN A 106 9.88 -8.49 -12.46
CA ASN A 106 8.62 -8.08 -11.85
C ASN A 106 8.80 -7.64 -10.39
N GLU A 107 9.63 -8.37 -9.63
CA GLU A 107 9.96 -8.01 -8.24
C GLU A 107 10.75 -6.70 -8.16
N PHE A 108 11.71 -6.52 -9.06
CA PHE A 108 12.54 -5.33 -9.17
C PHE A 108 11.69 -4.09 -9.43
N LEU A 109 10.82 -4.11 -10.44
CA LEU A 109 10.00 -2.95 -10.82
C LEU A 109 9.18 -2.41 -9.64
N LEU A 110 8.59 -3.31 -8.86
CA LEU A 110 7.77 -2.96 -7.71
C LEU A 110 8.61 -2.30 -6.60
N VAL A 111 9.78 -2.86 -6.32
CA VAL A 111 10.66 -2.39 -5.23
C VAL A 111 11.36 -1.08 -5.61
N ASP A 112 11.93 -0.99 -6.81
CA ASP A 112 12.66 0.20 -7.29
C ASP A 112 11.77 1.43 -7.35
N LEU A 113 10.52 1.24 -7.80
CA LEU A 113 9.51 2.27 -7.74
C LEU A 113 9.18 2.68 -6.29
N GLY A 114 8.97 1.71 -5.40
CA GLY A 114 8.67 1.99 -4.00
C GLY A 114 9.76 2.87 -3.38
N ILE A 115 11.03 2.58 -3.70
CA ILE A 115 12.17 3.41 -3.33
C ILE A 115 12.07 4.80 -3.97
N ALA A 116 11.77 4.89 -5.27
CA ALA A 116 11.61 6.15 -5.98
C ALA A 116 10.58 7.08 -5.33
N GLN A 117 9.44 6.52 -4.92
CA GLN A 117 8.37 7.25 -4.26
C GLN A 117 8.78 7.75 -2.89
N LEU A 118 9.48 6.92 -2.11
CA LEU A 118 10.01 7.31 -0.80
C LEU A 118 11.06 8.41 -0.94
N MET A 119 12.00 8.27 -1.89
CA MET A 119 13.03 9.29 -2.15
C MET A 119 12.40 10.62 -2.61
N LYS A 120 11.38 10.58 -3.47
CA LYS A 120 10.64 11.78 -3.90
C LYS A 120 9.88 12.42 -2.73
N ALA A 121 9.20 11.63 -1.91
CA ALA A 121 8.49 12.11 -0.72
C ALA A 121 9.44 12.79 0.29
N LYS A 122 10.70 12.33 0.36
CA LYS A 122 11.78 12.92 1.18
C LYS A 122 12.50 14.09 0.51
N SER A 123 12.12 14.45 -0.72
CA SER A 123 12.81 15.46 -1.53
C SER A 123 14.30 15.14 -1.78
N GLU A 124 14.66 13.85 -1.82
CA GLU A 124 15.99 13.36 -2.19
C GLU A 124 16.17 13.33 -3.73
N ILE A 125 15.06 13.24 -4.47
CA ILE A 125 14.99 13.40 -5.93
C ILE A 125 13.85 14.36 -6.28
N ASP A 126 13.97 15.08 -7.39
CA ASP A 126 12.93 16.02 -7.84
C ASP A 126 11.79 15.31 -8.59
N GLU A 127 12.12 14.30 -9.41
CA GLU A 127 11.17 13.53 -10.21
C GLU A 127 11.52 12.04 -10.17
N ILE A 128 10.51 11.17 -10.31
CA ILE A 128 10.73 9.72 -10.47
C ILE A 128 11.25 9.49 -11.90
N PRO A 129 12.41 8.83 -12.08
CA PRO A 129 12.94 8.56 -13.41
C PRO A 129 11.96 7.73 -14.24
N ALA A 130 11.88 8.03 -15.54
CA ALA A 130 11.11 7.20 -16.46
C ALA A 130 11.66 5.77 -16.46
N ALA A 131 10.75 4.79 -16.31
CA ALA A 131 11.09 3.39 -16.41
C ALA A 131 11.76 3.10 -17.77
N PRO A 132 12.95 2.49 -17.80
CA PRO A 132 13.58 2.11 -19.06
C PRO A 132 12.70 1.11 -19.84
N GLU A 133 12.51 1.35 -21.14
CA GLU A 133 11.76 0.47 -22.06
C GLU A 133 12.25 -1.00 -22.06
N GLU A 134 13.51 -1.22 -21.69
CA GLU A 134 14.14 -2.52 -21.49
C GLU A 134 15.02 -2.43 -20.24
N TYR A 135 14.81 -3.32 -19.28
CA TYR A 135 15.74 -3.51 -18.18
C TYR A 135 16.69 -4.65 -18.52
N ARG A 136 17.96 -4.30 -18.74
CA ARG A 136 19.03 -5.28 -18.97
C ARG A 136 19.84 -5.40 -17.70
N PHE A 137 19.63 -6.52 -17.01
CA PHE A 137 20.36 -6.89 -15.81
C PHE A 137 21.44 -7.95 -16.08
N GLU A 138 21.54 -8.42 -17.33
CA GLU A 138 22.40 -9.54 -17.70
C GLU A 138 23.86 -9.29 -17.27
N ALA A 139 24.43 -10.23 -16.54
CA ALA A 139 25.84 -10.18 -16.19
C ALA A 139 26.68 -10.50 -17.42
N ASP A 140 27.60 -9.61 -17.79
CA ASP A 140 28.56 -9.83 -18.86
C ASP A 140 29.70 -10.76 -18.42
N MET A 141 30.00 -10.76 -17.12
CA MET A 141 31.08 -11.56 -16.53
C MET A 141 30.64 -12.20 -15.22
N VAL A 142 30.97 -13.48 -15.07
CA VAL A 142 30.74 -14.25 -13.85
C VAL A 142 32.03 -14.34 -13.05
N VAL A 143 31.98 -13.95 -11.78
CA VAL A 143 33.10 -14.04 -10.83
C VAL A 143 32.76 -14.97 -9.67
N LYS A 144 33.79 -15.45 -8.96
CA LYS A 144 33.67 -16.29 -7.75
C LYS A 144 34.73 -15.91 -6.71
N GLY A 145 34.57 -16.41 -5.48
CA GLY A 145 35.59 -16.29 -4.45
C GLY A 145 36.98 -16.73 -4.93
N GLY A 146 37.99 -15.90 -4.65
CA GLY A 146 39.39 -16.08 -5.05
C GLY A 146 39.74 -15.53 -6.44
N ASP A 147 38.77 -15.07 -7.22
CA ASP A 147 39.06 -14.31 -8.45
C ASP A 147 39.58 -12.91 -8.12
N THR A 148 40.33 -12.29 -9.04
CA THR A 148 40.86 -10.93 -8.88
C THR A 148 40.44 -10.03 -10.05
N ILE A 149 40.12 -8.78 -9.75
CA ILE A 149 39.83 -7.72 -10.73
C ILE A 149 40.94 -6.68 -10.65
N GLU A 150 41.78 -6.61 -11.69
CA GLU A 150 42.88 -5.65 -11.77
C GLU A 150 42.43 -4.39 -12.51
N LEU A 151 42.47 -3.24 -11.83
CA LEU A 151 42.12 -1.95 -12.43
C LEU A 151 43.36 -1.18 -12.90
N GLY A 152 44.58 -1.63 -12.55
CA GLY A 152 45.84 -0.94 -12.80
C GLY A 152 46.18 0.08 -11.71
N ASN A 153 47.36 0.70 -11.77
CA ASN A 153 47.92 1.55 -10.69
C ASN A 153 47.90 0.87 -9.31
N GLU A 154 48.27 -0.41 -9.27
CA GLU A 154 48.29 -1.24 -8.06
C GLU A 154 46.92 -1.51 -7.40
N VAL A 155 45.81 -1.02 -8.00
CA VAL A 155 44.44 -1.29 -7.54
C VAL A 155 43.99 -2.67 -8.02
N VAL A 156 43.89 -3.62 -7.08
CA VAL A 156 43.46 -5.00 -7.34
C VAL A 156 42.44 -5.44 -6.29
N TRP A 157 41.28 -5.87 -6.75
CA TRP A 157 40.18 -6.35 -5.91
C TRP A 157 40.11 -7.88 -5.92
N GLU A 158 40.28 -8.53 -4.77
CA GLU A 158 40.03 -9.95 -4.56
C GLU A 158 38.56 -10.19 -4.22
N ILE A 159 37.90 -11.12 -4.92
CA ILE A 159 36.50 -11.46 -4.72
C ILE A 159 36.34 -12.51 -3.64
N ILE A 160 35.31 -12.39 -2.81
CA ILE A 160 35.09 -13.21 -1.63
C ILE A 160 33.65 -13.72 -1.64
N ASP A 161 33.45 -15.03 -1.67
CA ASP A 161 32.11 -15.59 -1.46
C ASP A 161 31.64 -15.33 -0.02
N THR A 162 30.46 -14.69 0.10
CA THR A 162 29.85 -14.30 1.39
C THR A 162 28.34 -14.59 1.44
N PRO A 163 27.91 -15.85 1.20
CA PRO A 163 26.50 -16.22 1.21
C PRO A 163 25.87 -16.09 2.61
N GLY A 164 24.54 -15.96 2.64
CA GLY A 164 23.77 -16.01 3.89
C GLY A 164 22.72 -14.92 4.00
N HIS A 165 23.07 -13.70 3.54
CA HIS A 165 22.09 -12.67 3.26
C HIS A 165 21.26 -13.07 2.04
N SER A 166 21.93 -13.30 0.91
CA SER A 166 21.35 -13.83 -0.32
C SER A 166 22.23 -14.98 -0.83
N PRO A 167 21.73 -15.84 -1.75
CA PRO A 167 22.50 -16.97 -2.28
C PRO A 167 23.56 -16.54 -3.30
N CYS A 168 23.49 -15.31 -3.80
CA CYS A 168 24.41 -14.75 -4.78
C CYS A 168 25.43 -13.77 -4.18
N HIS A 169 25.40 -13.56 -2.87
CA HIS A 169 26.18 -12.52 -2.21
C HIS A 169 27.69 -12.80 -2.26
N ILE A 170 28.43 -11.79 -2.73
CA ILE A 170 29.89 -11.72 -2.78
C ILE A 170 30.36 -10.37 -2.25
N SER A 171 31.55 -10.36 -1.67
CA SER A 171 32.28 -9.20 -1.15
C SER A 171 33.58 -9.02 -1.94
N ALA A 172 34.27 -7.89 -1.75
CA ALA A 172 35.55 -7.65 -2.43
C ALA A 172 36.55 -6.94 -1.53
N PHE A 173 37.82 -7.34 -1.56
CA PHE A 173 38.90 -6.75 -0.78
C PHE A 173 39.98 -6.17 -1.68
N GLU A 174 40.33 -4.91 -1.44
CA GLU A 174 41.44 -4.21 -2.06
C GLU A 174 42.55 -4.03 -1.02
N LYS A 175 43.74 -4.57 -1.33
CA LYS A 175 44.82 -4.70 -0.35
C LYS A 175 45.66 -3.44 -0.18
N SER A 176 45.88 -2.66 -1.25
CA SER A 176 46.85 -1.54 -1.24
C SER A 176 46.40 -0.41 -0.31
N GLU A 177 45.10 -0.09 -0.32
CA GLU A 177 44.49 0.90 0.55
C GLU A 177 43.80 0.25 1.74
N GLY A 178 43.58 -1.08 1.72
CA GLY A 178 43.01 -1.85 2.83
C GLY A 178 41.50 -1.72 2.92
N SER A 179 40.82 -1.69 1.77
CA SER A 179 39.39 -1.41 1.64
C SER A 179 38.60 -2.70 1.41
N LEU A 180 37.64 -2.99 2.27
CA LEU A 180 36.78 -4.17 2.17
C LEU A 180 35.33 -3.76 1.87
N ILE A 181 34.82 -4.11 0.69
CA ILE A 181 33.41 -4.01 0.35
C ILE A 181 32.70 -5.18 1.02
N VAL A 182 31.97 -4.88 2.10
CA VAL A 182 31.27 -5.89 2.89
C VAL A 182 29.96 -6.29 2.23
N GLY A 183 29.30 -5.38 1.53
CA GLY A 183 27.95 -5.63 1.04
C GLY A 183 26.92 -5.54 2.17
N ASP A 184 25.92 -6.41 2.08
CA ASP A 184 24.90 -6.67 3.10
C ASP A 184 25.25 -7.89 3.99
N ALA A 185 26.49 -8.40 3.90
CA ALA A 185 26.95 -9.57 4.65
C ALA A 185 26.90 -9.38 6.19
N THR A 186 26.86 -8.14 6.68
CA THR A 186 26.70 -7.79 8.10
C THR A 186 25.33 -7.18 8.42
N GLY A 187 24.44 -7.06 7.43
CA GLY A 187 23.10 -6.50 7.58
C GLY A 187 23.10 -4.98 7.65
N PHE A 188 22.00 -4.41 8.15
CA PHE A 188 21.79 -2.97 8.14
C PHE A 188 22.29 -2.33 9.43
N TYR A 189 23.37 -1.56 9.35
CA TYR A 189 23.96 -0.85 10.49
C TYR A 189 23.66 0.66 10.42
N VAL A 190 23.27 1.23 11.55
CA VAL A 190 23.04 2.68 11.72
C VAL A 190 24.05 3.22 12.74
N PRO A 191 25.15 3.84 12.30
CA PRO A 191 26.23 4.29 13.18
C PRO A 191 25.76 5.26 14.28
N GLU A 192 24.82 6.16 13.96
CA GLU A 192 24.33 7.18 14.89
C GLU A 192 23.59 6.57 16.09
N LYS A 193 23.12 5.32 15.96
CA LYS A 193 22.39 4.58 16.99
C LYS A 193 23.18 3.40 17.54
N ASP A 194 24.36 3.13 16.98
CA ASP A 194 25.14 1.91 17.18
C ASP A 194 24.26 0.64 17.15
N ALA A 195 23.35 0.58 16.19
CA ALA A 195 22.30 -0.43 16.12
C ALA A 195 22.35 -1.21 14.82
N PHE A 196 22.16 -2.52 14.93
CA PHE A 196 22.12 -3.46 13.80
C PHE A 196 20.72 -4.02 13.61
N TRP A 197 20.34 -4.18 12.35
CA TRP A 197 19.32 -5.14 11.94
C TRP A 197 19.99 -6.27 11.13
N PRO A 198 20.10 -7.48 11.71
CA PRO A 198 20.70 -8.61 11.04
C PRO A 198 19.83 -9.15 9.89
N ASN A 199 20.40 -9.29 8.69
CA ASN A 199 19.66 -9.61 7.46
C ASN A 199 19.99 -11.01 6.91
N TYR A 200 19.94 -12.05 7.75
CA TYR A 200 20.21 -13.44 7.33
C TYR A 200 19.03 -14.09 6.56
N PHE A 201 18.54 -13.45 5.50
CA PHE A 201 17.32 -13.84 4.79
C PHE A 201 17.40 -15.25 4.15
N LEU A 202 18.59 -15.68 3.74
CA LEU A 202 18.82 -17.05 3.27
C LEU A 202 19.17 -18.02 4.40
N SER A 203 20.28 -17.75 5.10
CA SER A 203 20.91 -18.73 6.00
C SER A 203 21.69 -18.04 7.12
N LEU A 204 21.24 -18.24 8.36
CA LEU A 204 21.93 -17.73 9.55
C LEU A 204 23.36 -18.29 9.70
N LYS A 205 23.55 -19.57 9.36
CA LYS A 205 24.86 -20.22 9.47
C LYS A 205 25.85 -19.57 8.51
N ASP A 206 25.51 -19.54 7.23
CA ASP A 206 26.39 -19.03 6.18
C ASP A 206 26.65 -17.53 6.39
N TYR A 207 25.65 -16.79 6.89
CA TYR A 207 25.78 -15.38 7.23
C TYR A 207 26.83 -15.16 8.33
N VAL A 208 26.78 -15.90 9.43
CA VAL A 208 27.79 -15.79 10.50
C VAL A 208 29.17 -16.26 10.02
N GLU A 209 29.25 -17.33 9.21
CA GLU A 209 30.50 -17.78 8.61
C GLU A 209 31.10 -16.75 7.64
N SER A 210 30.28 -16.04 6.89
CA SER A 210 30.69 -14.94 6.02
C SER A 210 31.26 -13.76 6.81
N ILE A 211 30.61 -13.37 7.92
CA ILE A 211 31.13 -12.30 8.78
C ILE A 211 32.49 -12.70 9.38
N ARG A 212 32.63 -13.95 9.85
CA ARG A 212 33.92 -14.47 10.33
C ARG A 212 35.00 -14.41 9.26
N LYS A 213 34.68 -14.87 8.05
CA LYS A 213 35.61 -14.87 6.92
C LYS A 213 36.07 -13.45 6.61
N LEU A 214 35.15 -12.49 6.54
CA LEU A 214 35.47 -11.08 6.30
C LEU A 214 36.37 -10.49 7.40
N ALA A 215 36.12 -10.81 8.67
CA ALA A 215 36.94 -10.34 9.79
C ALA A 215 38.42 -10.79 9.68
N THR A 216 38.71 -11.92 9.02
CA THR A 216 40.09 -12.40 8.87
C THR A 216 40.96 -11.59 7.90
N TYR A 217 40.36 -10.71 7.08
CA TYR A 217 41.11 -9.90 6.11
C TYR A 217 41.89 -8.75 6.76
N GLY A 218 41.60 -8.42 8.03
CA GLY A 218 42.28 -7.33 8.74
C GLY A 218 42.19 -6.00 7.99
N ALA A 219 41.06 -5.75 7.33
CA ALA A 219 40.87 -4.56 6.52
C ALA A 219 40.94 -3.29 7.38
N ARG A 220 41.57 -2.25 6.84
CA ARG A 220 41.62 -0.94 7.49
C ARG A 220 40.26 -0.26 7.50
N ARG A 221 39.43 -0.55 6.49
CA ARG A 221 38.07 -0.04 6.40
C ARG A 221 37.08 -1.07 5.88
N ALA A 222 35.91 -1.11 6.49
CA ALA A 222 34.76 -1.89 6.05
C ALA A 222 33.69 -0.96 5.44
N ILE A 223 33.36 -1.20 4.18
CA ILE A 223 32.48 -0.37 3.37
C ILE A 223 31.15 -1.12 3.20
N LEU A 224 30.09 -0.56 3.76
CA LEU A 224 28.76 -1.15 3.74
C LEU A 224 27.95 -0.61 2.55
N SER A 225 27.01 -1.41 2.08
CA SER A 225 26.07 -0.99 1.03
C SER A 225 24.99 -0.04 1.53
N HIS A 226 24.96 0.24 2.84
CA HIS A 226 24.10 1.25 3.44
C HIS A 226 24.80 2.01 4.57
N ASN A 227 24.58 3.31 4.62
CA ASN A 227 24.88 4.30 5.67
C ASN A 227 26.35 4.59 5.98
N ALA A 228 27.23 3.59 6.01
CA ALA A 228 28.52 3.76 6.69
C ALA A 228 29.74 3.20 5.93
N VAL A 229 30.85 3.89 6.15
CA VAL A 229 32.20 3.36 5.98
C VAL A 229 32.82 3.35 7.37
N ILE A 230 33.17 2.17 7.86
CA ILE A 230 33.88 2.00 9.13
C ILE A 230 35.36 2.13 8.84
N GLU A 231 36.04 3.05 9.49
CA GLU A 231 37.42 3.43 9.19
C GLU A 231 38.30 3.23 10.42
N GLY A 232 39.43 2.55 10.24
CA GLY A 232 40.41 2.28 11.29
C GLY A 232 40.45 0.79 11.66
N ASP A 233 41.64 0.25 11.86
CA ASP A 233 41.87 -1.19 12.09
C ASP A 233 41.06 -1.69 13.30
N ARG A 234 41.15 -0.96 14.42
CA ARG A 234 40.45 -1.30 15.67
C ARG A 234 38.93 -1.15 15.57
N ASP A 235 38.45 -0.17 14.82
CA ASP A 235 37.02 0.08 14.67
C ASP A 235 36.40 -0.93 13.70
N THR A 236 37.15 -1.35 12.67
CA THR A 236 36.76 -2.42 11.74
C THR A 236 36.71 -3.78 12.45
N GLU A 237 37.70 -4.10 13.29
CA GLU A 237 37.69 -5.30 14.12
C GLU A 237 36.47 -5.32 15.06
N GLN A 238 36.25 -4.24 15.81
CA GLN A 238 35.09 -4.11 16.70
C GLN A 238 33.76 -4.16 15.95
N PHE A 239 33.70 -3.63 14.73
CA PHE A 239 32.49 -3.65 13.92
C PHE A 239 32.04 -5.08 13.62
N PHE A 240 32.95 -5.97 13.21
CA PHE A 240 32.61 -7.37 12.95
C PHE A 240 32.22 -8.12 14.24
N GLU A 241 32.87 -7.82 15.36
CA GLU A 241 32.48 -8.34 16.68
C GLU A 241 31.04 -7.93 17.04
N LYS A 242 30.72 -6.64 16.88
CA LYS A 242 29.37 -6.10 17.14
C LYS A 242 28.33 -6.72 16.21
N ALA A 243 28.64 -6.88 14.93
CA ALA A 243 27.72 -7.48 13.95
C ALA A 243 27.35 -8.93 14.33
N ILE A 244 28.33 -9.74 14.73
CA ILE A 244 28.08 -11.11 15.19
C ILE A 244 27.32 -11.11 16.51
N ALA A 245 27.70 -10.27 17.47
CA ALA A 245 27.01 -10.17 18.76
C ALA A 245 25.54 -9.78 18.58
N ALA A 246 25.26 -8.77 17.76
CA ALA A 246 23.89 -8.35 17.45
C ALA A 246 23.10 -9.45 16.73
N THR A 247 23.73 -10.16 15.79
CA THR A 247 23.11 -11.31 15.11
C THR A 247 22.72 -12.42 16.10
N LYS A 248 23.61 -12.73 17.04
CA LYS A 248 23.34 -13.69 18.11
C LYS A 248 22.16 -13.23 18.97
N THR A 249 22.21 -12.01 19.50
CA THR A 249 21.16 -11.47 20.38
C THR A 249 19.81 -11.44 19.68
N TYR A 250 19.76 -11.01 18.42
CA TYR A 250 18.52 -10.96 17.63
C TYR A 250 17.93 -12.36 17.41
N HIS A 251 18.79 -13.34 17.09
CA HIS A 251 18.38 -14.73 16.92
C HIS A 251 17.84 -15.35 18.22
N GLU A 252 18.54 -15.15 19.34
CA GLU A 252 18.17 -15.68 20.65
C GLU A 252 16.86 -15.05 21.17
N ASP A 253 16.67 -13.73 21.02
CA ASP A 253 15.42 -13.04 21.40
C ASP A 253 14.21 -13.62 20.67
N ILE A 254 14.32 -13.85 19.36
CA ILE A 254 13.26 -14.48 18.57
C ILE A 254 12.88 -15.84 19.14
N LEU A 255 13.88 -16.69 19.43
CA LEU A 255 13.64 -18.04 19.95
C LEU A 255 13.02 -17.99 21.34
N ASP A 256 13.50 -17.13 22.22
CA ASP A 256 12.98 -16.96 23.57
C ASP A 256 11.52 -16.50 23.57
N ARG A 257 11.16 -15.55 22.70
CA ARG A 257 9.79 -15.07 22.55
C ARG A 257 8.85 -16.14 21.99
N LEU A 258 9.32 -16.91 21.01
CA LEU A 258 8.57 -18.07 20.51
C LEU A 258 8.34 -19.10 21.63
N ASN A 259 9.36 -19.38 22.45
CA ASN A 259 9.26 -20.32 23.57
C ASN A 259 8.30 -19.84 24.67
N ARG A 260 8.15 -18.52 24.85
CA ARG A 260 7.16 -17.90 25.75
C ARG A 260 5.74 -17.87 25.19
N GLY A 261 5.52 -18.39 23.98
CA GLY A 261 4.21 -18.48 23.35
C GLY A 261 3.77 -17.23 22.58
N ASN A 262 4.67 -16.26 22.33
CA ASN A 262 4.35 -15.15 21.44
C ASN A 262 4.12 -15.64 20.02
N SER A 263 3.13 -15.07 19.33
CA SER A 263 2.84 -15.42 17.94
C SER A 263 3.91 -14.88 17.00
N VAL A 264 4.14 -15.58 15.87
CA VAL A 264 5.03 -15.11 14.80
C VAL A 264 4.64 -13.71 14.32
N ASP A 265 3.33 -13.43 14.26
CA ASP A 265 2.82 -12.14 13.81
C ASP A 265 3.16 -11.01 14.79
N SER A 266 3.08 -11.26 16.10
CA SER A 266 3.46 -10.28 17.14
C SER A 266 4.95 -9.99 17.10
N ILE A 267 5.80 -11.03 17.03
CA ILE A 267 7.26 -10.86 16.94
C ILE A 267 7.64 -10.13 15.65
N ALA A 268 7.01 -10.46 14.53
CA ALA A 268 7.27 -9.80 13.26
C ALA A 268 6.81 -8.34 13.23
N MET A 269 5.67 -8.03 13.86
CA MET A 269 5.16 -6.65 13.97
C MET A 269 6.12 -5.78 14.78
N GLU A 270 6.58 -6.27 15.93
CA GLU A 270 7.56 -5.55 16.75
C GLU A 270 8.92 -5.45 16.07
N GLY A 271 9.36 -6.50 15.36
CA GLY A 271 10.55 -6.47 14.52
C GLY A 271 10.47 -5.39 13.43
N ALA A 272 9.35 -5.33 12.71
CA ALA A 272 9.11 -4.29 11.71
C ALA A 272 9.14 -2.89 12.31
N HIS A 273 8.50 -2.69 13.48
CA HIS A 273 8.56 -1.42 14.20
C HIS A 273 9.98 -1.05 14.61
N PHE A 274 10.76 -1.99 15.14
CA PHE A 274 12.17 -1.78 15.47
C PHE A 274 12.95 -1.32 14.23
N VAL A 275 12.82 -2.03 13.11
CA VAL A 275 13.50 -1.68 11.86
C VAL A 275 13.07 -0.29 11.37
N SER A 276 11.77 0.04 11.45
CA SER A 276 11.26 1.38 11.12
C SER A 276 11.76 2.48 12.06
N THR A 277 12.25 2.15 13.25
CA THR A 277 12.98 3.12 14.08
C THR A 277 14.41 3.32 13.63
N LEU A 278 15.00 2.37 12.90
CA LEU A 278 16.36 2.46 12.38
C LEU A 278 16.39 3.15 11.02
N THR A 279 15.47 2.77 10.13
CA THR A 279 15.47 3.16 8.73
C THR A 279 14.06 3.18 8.13
N ASP A 280 13.89 3.99 7.09
CA ASP A 280 12.67 4.18 6.31
C ASP A 280 12.95 4.05 4.80
N ILE A 281 13.96 3.23 4.44
CA ILE A 281 14.36 2.97 3.05
C ILE A 281 13.42 2.00 2.32
N GLN A 282 12.60 1.25 3.05
CA GLN A 282 11.62 0.31 2.52
C GLN A 282 10.26 0.51 3.22
N PRO A 283 9.14 0.18 2.57
CA PRO A 283 7.82 0.22 3.20
C PRO A 283 7.72 -0.69 4.43
N PHE A 284 6.91 -0.28 5.42
CA PHE A 284 6.72 -1.03 6.68
C PHE A 284 6.33 -2.50 6.46
N LYS A 285 5.48 -2.77 5.47
CA LYS A 285 5.04 -4.14 5.14
C LYS A 285 6.19 -5.03 4.68
N VAL A 286 7.16 -4.48 3.93
CA VAL A 286 8.37 -5.20 3.51
C VAL A 286 9.18 -5.58 4.75
N MET A 287 9.37 -4.63 5.68
CA MET A 287 10.06 -4.89 6.95
C MET A 287 9.37 -5.97 7.80
N TYR A 288 8.03 -5.98 7.80
CA TYR A 288 7.24 -7.02 8.45
C TYR A 288 7.43 -8.41 7.84
N ASP A 289 7.40 -8.51 6.51
CA ASP A 289 7.60 -9.79 5.82
C ASP A 289 9.03 -10.32 5.96
N LEU A 290 10.02 -9.43 5.90
CA LEU A 290 11.42 -9.77 6.17
C LEU A 290 11.62 -10.19 7.63
N SER A 291 10.94 -9.54 8.58
CA SER A 291 10.93 -9.97 9.99
C SER A 291 10.34 -11.37 10.15
N LYS A 292 9.22 -11.69 9.48
CA LYS A 292 8.68 -13.05 9.44
C LYS A 292 9.66 -14.07 8.86
N LEU A 293 10.35 -13.70 7.80
CA LEU A 293 11.36 -14.55 7.18
C LEU A 293 12.49 -14.88 8.18
N LEU A 294 13.03 -13.86 8.87
CA LEU A 294 14.08 -14.02 9.89
C LEU A 294 13.62 -14.88 11.07
N ILE A 295 12.35 -14.77 11.49
CA ILE A 295 11.77 -15.67 12.50
C ILE A 295 11.78 -17.12 12.02
N GLY A 296 11.37 -17.34 10.76
CA GLY A 296 11.43 -18.66 10.12
C GLY A 296 12.84 -19.24 10.05
N ARG A 297 13.85 -18.42 9.73
CA ARG A 297 15.26 -18.82 9.71
C ARG A 297 15.77 -19.15 11.11
N SER A 298 15.49 -18.29 12.09
CA SER A 298 15.89 -18.51 13.48
C SER A 298 15.31 -19.81 14.03
N ARG A 299 14.01 -20.05 13.82
CA ARG A 299 13.36 -21.31 14.23
C ARG A 299 13.97 -22.54 13.58
N LYS A 300 14.40 -22.46 12.31
CA LYS A 300 15.02 -23.59 11.60
C LYS A 300 16.40 -23.93 12.16
N ASN A 301 17.15 -22.93 12.62
CA ASN A 301 18.51 -23.10 13.13
C ASN A 301 18.56 -23.50 14.62
N GLY A 302 17.67 -22.96 15.46
CA GLY A 302 17.67 -23.22 16.91
C GLY A 302 18.97 -22.79 17.61
N ASN A 303 19.20 -23.25 18.84
CA ASN A 303 20.35 -22.83 19.69
C ASN A 303 21.69 -23.53 19.37
N VAL A 304 21.85 -24.15 18.21
CA VAL A 304 22.99 -25.05 17.92
C VAL A 304 24.20 -24.30 17.34
N LEU A 305 24.04 -23.05 16.92
CA LEU A 305 25.08 -22.30 16.22
C LEU A 305 26.10 -21.68 17.19
N SER A 306 27.40 -21.85 16.93
CA SER A 306 28.44 -21.04 17.59
C SER A 306 28.51 -19.65 16.95
N PHE A 307 28.77 -18.63 17.76
CA PHE A 307 28.92 -17.22 17.35
C PHE A 307 30.31 -16.65 17.73
N GLU A 308 31.32 -17.48 17.99
CA GLU A 308 32.68 -17.00 18.27
C GLU A 308 33.46 -16.66 16.99
N LEU A 309 34.32 -15.64 16.98
CA LEU A 309 35.22 -15.34 15.87
C LEU A 309 36.44 -16.28 15.90
N ALA A 310 36.81 -16.86 14.74
CA ALA A 310 38.00 -17.71 14.63
C ALA A 310 39.26 -16.84 14.63
N LYS A 311 40.27 -17.21 15.45
CA LYS A 311 41.45 -16.38 15.67
C LYS A 311 42.63 -16.57 14.70
N ASP A 312 42.70 -17.63 13.87
CA ASP A 312 43.86 -17.85 12.97
C ASP A 312 43.57 -18.87 11.84
N VAL A 313 43.55 -18.51 10.54
CA VAL A 313 43.71 -19.45 9.37
C VAL A 313 44.19 -18.73 8.07
N PRO A 314 45.12 -19.28 7.26
CA PRO A 314 45.75 -18.63 6.09
C PRO A 314 45.05 -18.91 4.71
N PRO A 315 45.37 -18.18 3.62
CA PRO A 315 44.62 -18.23 2.35
C PRO A 315 45.10 -19.31 1.35
N MET A 316 44.20 -19.81 0.49
CA MET A 316 44.45 -20.92 -0.47
C MET A 316 44.00 -20.61 -1.93
N GLU A 317 44.73 -21.21 -2.87
CA GLU A 317 44.90 -20.89 -4.31
C GLU A 317 43.74 -21.23 -5.29
N ALA A 318 43.74 -20.53 -6.43
CA ALA A 318 42.73 -20.51 -7.49
C ALA A 318 42.90 -21.58 -8.60
N VAL A 319 41.79 -22.04 -9.20
CA VAL A 319 41.75 -22.95 -10.37
C VAL A 319 40.77 -22.47 -11.45
N LYS A 320 41.26 -22.50 -12.71
CA LYS A 320 40.71 -22.00 -13.99
C LYS A 320 39.49 -22.77 -14.54
N ALA A 321 38.71 -22.09 -15.40
CA ALA A 321 37.60 -22.64 -16.21
C ALA A 321 37.73 -22.25 -17.71
N PRO A 322 37.07 -22.97 -18.65
CA PRO A 322 37.07 -22.63 -20.08
C PRO A 322 35.69 -22.20 -20.66
N ALA A 323 35.79 -21.13 -21.49
CA ALA A 323 35.15 -20.72 -22.75
C ALA A 323 33.68 -21.00 -23.15
N SER A 324 33.10 -19.94 -23.72
CA SER A 324 31.74 -19.65 -24.22
C SER A 324 31.53 -19.90 -25.72
N ASP A 325 30.28 -19.86 -26.18
CA ASP A 325 29.91 -19.46 -27.55
C ASP A 325 28.55 -18.73 -27.62
N THR A 326 28.46 -17.76 -28.52
CA THR A 326 27.42 -16.70 -28.64
C THR A 326 26.66 -16.75 -29.98
N ALA A 327 25.38 -16.30 -30.02
CA ALA A 327 24.69 -15.74 -31.20
C ALA A 327 23.38 -15.03 -30.74
N ALA A 328 23.25 -13.70 -30.81
CA ALA A 328 22.80 -12.81 -31.91
C ALA A 328 21.26 -12.70 -32.10
N VAL A 329 20.77 -11.45 -32.02
CA VAL A 329 19.38 -10.94 -31.96
C VAL A 329 19.00 -10.19 -33.26
N PRO A 330 17.71 -9.94 -33.53
CA PRO A 330 17.32 -8.64 -34.12
C PRO A 330 16.07 -7.94 -33.53
N ASP A 331 16.28 -6.65 -33.24
CA ASP A 331 15.53 -5.36 -33.37
C ASP A 331 14.04 -5.14 -32.97
N PRO A 332 13.71 -4.03 -32.24
CA PRO A 332 12.38 -3.67 -31.75
C PRO A 332 11.77 -2.38 -32.36
N ALA A 333 10.43 -2.29 -32.41
CA ALA A 333 9.68 -1.04 -32.54
C ALA A 333 8.24 -1.17 -32.01
N ASP A 334 7.88 -0.38 -30.99
CA ASP A 334 6.69 0.51 -30.95
C ASP A 334 6.19 0.79 -29.51
N ALA A 335 6.16 2.07 -29.12
CA ALA A 335 5.44 2.59 -27.95
C ALA A 335 4.41 3.66 -28.38
N ILE A 336 3.18 3.57 -27.85
CA ILE A 336 2.01 4.37 -28.26
C ILE A 336 1.81 5.59 -27.35
N LYS A 337 1.66 6.78 -27.96
CA LYS A 337 1.28 8.05 -27.30
C LYS A 337 -0.24 8.19 -27.16
N LEU A 338 -0.72 8.63 -25.99
CA LEU A 338 -2.13 9.01 -25.77
C LEU A 338 -2.41 10.41 -26.37
N THR A 339 -3.30 10.46 -27.36
CA THR A 339 -3.74 11.70 -28.03
C THR A 339 -5.11 12.18 -27.52
N ARG A 340 -5.32 13.51 -27.51
CA ARG A 340 -6.62 14.15 -27.27
C ARG A 340 -7.70 13.56 -28.19
N PRO A 341 -8.90 13.19 -27.68
CA PRO A 341 -9.99 12.69 -28.52
C PRO A 341 -10.53 13.78 -29.46
N LYS A 342 -10.91 13.38 -30.68
CA LYS A 342 -11.64 14.23 -31.64
C LYS A 342 -13.12 14.29 -31.25
N ALA A 343 -13.69 15.49 -31.32
CA ALA A 343 -15.01 15.92 -30.83
C ALA A 343 -16.25 15.35 -31.58
N SER A 344 -16.27 14.10 -32.06
CA SER A 344 -17.38 13.63 -32.92
C SER A 344 -17.98 12.25 -32.61
N GLN A 345 -17.72 11.63 -31.45
CA GLN A 345 -18.43 10.42 -31.02
C GLN A 345 -19.23 10.69 -29.74
N GLY A 346 -20.53 10.42 -29.77
CA GLY A 346 -21.37 10.46 -28.57
C GLY A 346 -20.98 9.37 -27.57
N LEU A 347 -21.28 9.58 -26.29
CA LEU A 347 -20.89 8.66 -25.20
C LEU A 347 -21.45 7.25 -25.42
N LYS A 348 -20.61 6.24 -25.23
CA LYS A 348 -20.97 4.82 -25.18
C LYS A 348 -21.79 4.50 -23.92
N LEU A 349 -22.47 3.35 -23.90
CA LEU A 349 -23.29 2.92 -22.78
C LEU A 349 -22.51 2.88 -21.45
N ASN A 350 -21.30 2.28 -21.45
CA ASN A 350 -20.46 2.18 -20.25
C ASN A 350 -19.98 3.54 -19.74
N GLU A 351 -19.64 4.47 -20.63
CA GLU A 351 -19.26 5.85 -20.28
C GLU A 351 -20.43 6.58 -19.62
N ARG A 352 -21.65 6.46 -20.18
CA ARG A 352 -22.88 7.02 -19.59
C ARG A 352 -23.19 6.42 -18.22
N LEU A 353 -23.01 5.11 -18.05
CA LEU A 353 -23.21 4.43 -16.78
C LEU A 353 -22.19 4.86 -15.71
N GLY A 354 -20.94 5.08 -16.12
CA GLY A 354 -19.88 5.62 -15.24
C GLY A 354 -20.24 7.02 -14.73
N LEU A 355 -20.67 7.92 -15.62
CA LEU A 355 -21.10 9.27 -15.24
C LEU A 355 -22.33 9.26 -14.33
N VAL A 356 -23.31 8.40 -14.62
CA VAL A 356 -24.50 8.22 -13.77
C VAL A 356 -24.13 7.63 -12.41
N ALA A 357 -23.08 6.81 -12.29
CA ALA A 357 -22.62 6.27 -11.02
C ALA A 357 -21.97 7.34 -10.10
N LEU A 358 -21.49 8.47 -10.64
CA LEU A 358 -21.08 9.61 -9.82
C LEU A 358 -22.27 10.32 -9.15
N ILE A 359 -23.44 10.21 -9.78
CA ILE A 359 -24.71 10.74 -9.26
C ILE A 359 -25.35 9.67 -8.38
N ASP A 360 -25.44 9.97 -7.08
CA ASP A 360 -25.86 9.02 -6.04
C ASP A 360 -27.16 8.27 -6.37
N GLU A 361 -27.26 7.01 -5.94
CA GLU A 361 -28.43 6.15 -6.15
C GLU A 361 -29.73 6.77 -5.59
N GLY A 362 -29.63 7.48 -4.46
CA GLY A 362 -30.75 8.17 -3.82
C GLY A 362 -31.24 9.43 -4.55
N MET A 363 -30.48 9.95 -5.53
CA MET A 363 -30.88 11.12 -6.34
C MET A 363 -31.49 10.71 -7.70
N ARG A 364 -31.53 9.40 -8.01
CA ARG A 364 -31.98 8.89 -9.32
C ARG A 364 -33.47 9.04 -9.60
N SER A 365 -34.29 9.18 -8.57
CA SER A 365 -35.76 9.27 -8.67
C SER A 365 -36.28 10.58 -9.28
N GLY A 366 -35.42 11.60 -9.49
CA GLY A 366 -35.77 12.85 -10.17
C GLY A 366 -34.95 13.19 -11.43
N LEU A 367 -33.87 12.45 -11.69
CA LEU A 367 -32.87 12.81 -12.71
C LEU A 367 -33.34 12.66 -14.15
N ALA A 368 -34.22 11.70 -14.45
CA ALA A 368 -34.70 11.47 -15.81
C ALA A 368 -35.54 12.66 -16.36
N GLU A 369 -36.00 13.54 -15.48
CA GLU A 369 -36.81 14.72 -15.81
C GLU A 369 -36.03 16.04 -15.68
N ALA A 370 -34.79 16.00 -15.17
CA ALA A 370 -33.96 17.19 -14.99
C ALA A 370 -33.30 17.59 -16.34
N PRO A 371 -33.58 18.78 -16.90
CA PRO A 371 -33.08 19.16 -18.23
C PRO A 371 -31.56 19.10 -18.36
N VAL A 372 -30.85 19.38 -17.26
CA VAL A 372 -29.38 19.49 -17.17
C VAL A 372 -28.66 18.15 -17.37
N ALA A 373 -29.35 17.01 -17.19
CA ALA A 373 -28.76 15.68 -17.35
C ALA A 373 -29.64 14.72 -18.18
N ALA A 374 -30.71 15.22 -18.81
CA ALA A 374 -31.71 14.38 -19.48
C ALA A 374 -31.09 13.48 -20.57
N ASP A 375 -30.09 13.99 -21.27
CA ASP A 375 -29.31 13.28 -22.28
C ASP A 375 -28.56 12.05 -21.72
N LEU A 376 -28.01 12.14 -20.49
CA LEU A 376 -27.36 11.02 -19.81
C LEU A 376 -28.33 9.88 -19.50
N PHE A 377 -29.60 10.17 -19.19
CA PHE A 377 -30.60 9.17 -18.79
C PHE A 377 -31.50 8.67 -19.94
N ASN A 378 -31.58 9.40 -21.06
CA ASN A 378 -32.44 9.06 -22.19
C ASN A 378 -32.19 7.65 -22.74
N ASN A 379 -33.22 6.79 -22.69
CA ASN A 379 -33.17 5.37 -23.10
C ASN A 379 -32.13 4.50 -22.35
N LEU A 380 -31.44 5.03 -21.33
CA LEU A 380 -30.35 4.34 -20.64
C LEU A 380 -30.81 3.03 -20.00
N TRP A 381 -31.89 3.07 -19.22
CA TRP A 381 -32.37 1.89 -18.51
C TRP A 381 -33.00 0.84 -19.44
N LYS A 382 -33.61 1.28 -20.55
CA LYS A 382 -34.06 0.36 -21.62
C LYS A 382 -32.88 -0.38 -22.25
N LEU A 383 -31.76 0.33 -22.49
CA LEU A 383 -30.53 -0.27 -23.01
C LEU A 383 -29.89 -1.21 -21.98
N VAL A 384 -29.81 -0.84 -20.71
CA VAL A 384 -29.30 -1.71 -19.62
C VAL A 384 -30.12 -3.00 -19.51
N ASP A 385 -31.46 -2.89 -19.50
CA ASP A 385 -32.34 -4.05 -19.37
C ASP A 385 -32.29 -4.96 -20.62
N ALA A 386 -32.17 -4.40 -21.82
CA ALA A 386 -31.98 -5.16 -23.06
C ALA A 386 -30.63 -5.88 -23.07
N THR A 387 -29.56 -5.20 -22.64
CA THR A 387 -28.20 -5.72 -22.57
C THR A 387 -28.08 -6.86 -21.56
N ALA A 388 -28.71 -6.73 -20.39
CA ALA A 388 -28.74 -7.77 -19.37
C ALA A 388 -29.51 -9.03 -19.83
N LYS A 389 -30.64 -8.85 -20.54
CA LYS A 389 -31.46 -9.96 -21.06
C LYS A 389 -30.78 -10.78 -22.15
N GLY A 390 -29.91 -10.16 -22.96
CA GLY A 390 -29.12 -10.84 -23.99
C GLY A 390 -27.75 -11.33 -23.54
N SER A 391 -27.50 -11.44 -22.23
CA SER A 391 -26.17 -11.81 -21.71
C SER A 391 -25.83 -13.29 -21.96
N LYS A 392 -24.58 -13.54 -22.37
CA LYS A 392 -24.00 -14.87 -22.58
C LYS A 392 -22.68 -14.96 -21.81
N ILE A 393 -22.45 -16.07 -21.13
CA ILE A 393 -21.16 -16.33 -20.48
C ILE A 393 -20.22 -16.93 -21.53
N ASN A 394 -19.22 -16.16 -21.95
CA ASN A 394 -18.25 -16.60 -22.94
C ASN A 394 -17.09 -17.32 -22.23
N ARG A 395 -16.81 -18.55 -22.69
CA ARG A 395 -15.65 -19.32 -22.24
C ARG A 395 -14.41 -18.77 -22.95
N MET A 396 -13.53 -18.10 -22.22
CA MET A 396 -12.23 -17.66 -22.76
C MET A 396 -11.29 -18.84 -22.99
N LYS A 397 -10.38 -18.67 -23.96
CA LYS A 397 -9.36 -19.65 -24.35
C LYS A 397 -8.40 -19.96 -23.20
N PHE A 398 -8.18 -21.26 -22.98
CA PHE A 398 -7.16 -21.82 -22.10
C PHE A 398 -5.78 -21.74 -22.77
N GLU A 399 -5.25 -20.55 -23.03
CA GLU A 399 -3.87 -20.39 -23.51
C GLU A 399 -3.00 -19.89 -22.35
N ASP A 400 -2.06 -20.76 -21.93
CA ASP A 400 -0.99 -20.60 -20.95
C ASP A 400 -1.29 -19.80 -19.67
N SER A 401 -2.07 -20.39 -18.77
CA SER A 401 -2.15 -19.89 -17.38
C SER A 401 -0.81 -20.11 -16.68
N GLN A 402 -0.01 -19.06 -16.51
CA GLN A 402 1.04 -19.05 -15.51
C GLN A 402 0.40 -19.31 -14.12
N ASN A 403 0.76 -20.41 -13.48
CA ASN A 403 0.52 -20.68 -12.05
C ASN A 403 -0.94 -20.96 -11.57
N GLY A 404 -1.91 -21.24 -12.46
CA GLY A 404 -3.17 -21.91 -12.10
C GLY A 404 -4.38 -21.02 -11.71
N PHE A 405 -4.32 -19.71 -11.90
CA PHE A 405 -5.50 -18.82 -11.87
C PHE A 405 -6.23 -18.84 -13.22
N GLN A 406 -7.57 -18.81 -13.20
CA GLN A 406 -8.43 -18.87 -14.40
C GLN A 406 -9.62 -17.92 -14.25
N ASN A 407 -10.08 -17.35 -15.37
CA ASN A 407 -11.18 -16.38 -15.38
C ASN A 407 -12.28 -16.78 -16.39
N LEU A 408 -13.54 -16.50 -16.06
CA LEU A 408 -14.68 -16.58 -17.00
C LEU A 408 -15.31 -15.19 -17.15
N GLU A 409 -15.59 -14.78 -18.39
CA GLU A 409 -16.19 -13.47 -18.70
C GLU A 409 -17.69 -13.60 -18.96
N ILE A 410 -18.47 -12.67 -18.41
CA ILE A 410 -19.90 -12.51 -18.65
C ILE A 410 -20.03 -11.39 -19.68
N LYS A 411 -20.38 -11.72 -20.92
CA LYS A 411 -20.54 -10.73 -21.98
C LYS A 411 -22.01 -10.51 -22.33
N ALA A 412 -22.34 -9.32 -22.78
CA ALA A 412 -23.59 -9.07 -23.46
C ALA A 412 -23.54 -9.61 -24.89
N GLU A 413 -24.70 -9.75 -25.53
CA GLU A 413 -24.81 -10.22 -26.93
C GLU A 413 -24.07 -9.33 -27.94
N ASN A 414 -23.92 -8.04 -27.62
CA ASN A 414 -23.15 -7.07 -28.40
C ASN A 414 -21.63 -7.10 -28.11
N GLY A 415 -21.17 -7.96 -27.17
CA GLY A 415 -19.77 -8.11 -26.80
C GLY A 415 -19.32 -7.31 -25.56
N ASP A 416 -20.18 -6.49 -24.97
CA ASP A 416 -19.83 -5.69 -23.78
C ASP A 416 -19.56 -6.58 -22.55
N ASP A 417 -18.60 -6.22 -21.72
CA ASP A 417 -18.28 -6.94 -20.48
C ASP A 417 -19.25 -6.53 -19.35
N LEU A 418 -20.01 -7.51 -18.84
CA LEU A 418 -20.99 -7.33 -17.78
C LEU A 418 -20.46 -7.75 -16.41
N GLY A 419 -19.39 -8.53 -16.38
CA GLY A 419 -18.86 -9.12 -15.16
C GLY A 419 -17.90 -10.29 -15.40
N ARG A 420 -17.20 -10.73 -14.35
CA ARG A 420 -16.20 -11.81 -14.44
C ARG A 420 -16.23 -12.70 -13.20
N LEU A 421 -15.88 -13.97 -13.38
CA LEU A 421 -15.65 -14.92 -12.31
C LEU A 421 -14.17 -15.23 -12.25
N ASN A 422 -13.55 -15.06 -11.09
CA ASN A 422 -12.12 -15.33 -10.88
C ASN A 422 -11.99 -16.61 -10.05
N MET A 423 -11.19 -17.56 -10.53
CA MET A 423 -11.05 -18.86 -9.90
C MET A 423 -9.62 -19.38 -9.85
N ILE A 424 -9.34 -20.26 -8.89
CA ILE A 424 -8.06 -20.95 -8.72
C ILE A 424 -8.27 -22.43 -8.97
N TYR A 425 -7.42 -23.00 -9.83
CA TYR A 425 -7.40 -24.44 -10.05
C TYR A 425 -6.42 -25.15 -9.11
N LEU A 426 -6.93 -26.09 -8.32
CA LEU A 426 -6.17 -26.96 -7.43
C LEU A 426 -6.23 -28.39 -7.97
N LYS A 427 -5.07 -28.93 -8.37
CA LYS A 427 -4.98 -30.29 -8.94
C LYS A 427 -5.04 -31.41 -7.90
N LYS A 428 -4.55 -31.16 -6.67
CA LYS A 428 -4.47 -32.14 -5.56
C LYS A 428 -5.18 -31.58 -4.32
N PRO A 429 -5.78 -32.44 -3.47
CA PRO A 429 -5.90 -33.91 -3.58
C PRO A 429 -6.89 -34.40 -4.63
N ILE A 430 -7.83 -33.57 -5.05
CA ILE A 430 -8.75 -33.81 -6.18
C ILE A 430 -8.81 -32.54 -7.04
N PRO A 431 -9.10 -32.64 -8.35
CA PRO A 431 -9.33 -31.47 -9.19
C PRO A 431 -10.43 -30.60 -8.60
N CYS A 432 -10.08 -29.35 -8.30
CA CYS A 432 -10.98 -28.39 -7.67
C CYS A 432 -10.79 -27.01 -8.29
N TYR A 433 -11.90 -26.34 -8.57
CA TYR A 433 -11.93 -24.92 -8.90
C TYR A 433 -12.53 -24.15 -7.73
N TYR A 434 -11.71 -23.33 -7.11
CA TYR A 434 -12.16 -22.43 -6.07
C TYR A 434 -12.53 -21.09 -6.71
N LEU A 435 -13.82 -20.73 -6.67
CA LEU A 435 -14.33 -19.43 -7.09
C LEU A 435 -14.05 -18.42 -5.98
N VAL A 436 -13.16 -17.50 -6.29
CA VAL A 436 -12.60 -16.56 -5.35
C VAL A 436 -13.55 -15.37 -5.17
N TYR A 437 -13.94 -14.72 -6.26
CA TYR A 437 -14.96 -13.68 -6.25
C TYR A 437 -15.63 -13.55 -7.61
N VAL A 438 -16.82 -12.91 -7.58
CA VAL A 438 -17.61 -12.58 -8.76
C VAL A 438 -17.73 -11.07 -8.85
N GLU A 439 -17.38 -10.52 -9.99
CA GLU A 439 -17.52 -9.11 -10.27
C GLU A 439 -18.69 -8.88 -11.21
N VAL A 440 -19.60 -7.98 -10.84
CA VAL A 440 -20.71 -7.53 -11.69
C VAL A 440 -20.78 -6.02 -11.61
N ALA A 441 -20.78 -5.37 -12.78
CA ALA A 441 -20.90 -3.92 -12.87
C ALA A 441 -22.21 -3.46 -12.21
N ALA A 442 -22.13 -2.39 -11.40
CA ALA A 442 -23.22 -1.94 -10.51
C ALA A 442 -24.61 -1.82 -11.18
N PRO A 443 -24.74 -1.29 -12.42
CA PRO A 443 -26.03 -1.17 -13.11
C PRO A 443 -26.71 -2.52 -13.41
N TYR A 444 -25.95 -3.61 -13.44
CA TYR A 444 -26.42 -4.96 -13.76
C TYR A 444 -26.62 -5.84 -12.51
N ARG A 445 -26.28 -5.33 -11.32
CA ARG A 445 -26.54 -6.03 -10.06
C ARG A 445 -28.04 -6.18 -9.84
N ARG A 446 -28.44 -7.29 -9.20
CA ARG A 446 -29.85 -7.64 -8.93
C ARG A 446 -30.73 -7.80 -10.19
N LYS A 447 -30.14 -7.94 -11.38
CA LYS A 447 -30.85 -8.23 -12.65
C LYS A 447 -30.88 -9.73 -13.00
N GLY A 448 -30.68 -10.60 -12.01
CA GLY A 448 -30.75 -12.07 -12.17
C GLY A 448 -29.45 -12.77 -12.60
N LEU A 449 -28.36 -12.02 -12.82
CA LEU A 449 -27.05 -12.56 -13.25
C LEU A 449 -26.46 -13.60 -12.27
N GLY A 450 -26.70 -13.47 -10.97
CA GLY A 450 -26.19 -14.43 -9.97
C GLY A 450 -26.68 -15.87 -10.19
N ASN A 451 -27.95 -16.04 -10.59
CA ASN A 451 -28.50 -17.36 -10.95
C ASN A 451 -27.81 -17.95 -12.18
N LEU A 452 -27.56 -17.09 -13.18
CA LEU A 452 -26.92 -17.48 -14.44
C LEU A 452 -25.46 -17.92 -14.19
N ILE A 453 -24.76 -17.18 -13.33
CA ILE A 453 -23.38 -17.45 -12.88
C ILE A 453 -23.29 -18.82 -12.20
N LEU A 454 -24.11 -19.08 -11.17
CA LEU A 454 -24.05 -20.35 -10.42
C LEU A 454 -24.39 -21.55 -11.32
N LYS A 455 -25.39 -21.41 -12.20
CA LYS A 455 -25.76 -22.45 -13.15
C LYS A 455 -24.63 -22.80 -14.10
N HIS A 456 -24.06 -21.81 -14.80
CA HIS A 456 -23.00 -22.07 -15.77
C HIS A 456 -21.69 -22.52 -15.13
N PHE A 457 -21.40 -22.06 -13.91
CA PHE A 457 -20.24 -22.56 -13.19
C PHE A 457 -20.42 -24.03 -12.78
N ALA A 458 -21.61 -24.43 -12.32
CA ALA A 458 -21.93 -25.84 -12.06
C ALA A 458 -21.84 -26.72 -13.33
N GLU A 459 -22.32 -26.22 -14.48
CA GLU A 459 -22.18 -26.90 -15.78
C GLU A 459 -20.69 -27.08 -16.16
N PHE A 460 -19.88 -26.04 -15.99
CA PHE A 460 -18.43 -26.08 -16.22
C PHE A 460 -17.73 -27.12 -15.33
N LEU A 461 -18.03 -27.12 -14.04
CA LEU A 461 -17.46 -28.08 -13.08
C LEU A 461 -17.84 -29.53 -13.42
N THR A 462 -19.07 -29.72 -13.89
CA THR A 462 -19.58 -31.02 -14.35
C THR A 462 -18.81 -31.51 -15.58
N GLU A 463 -18.60 -30.65 -16.57
CA GLU A 463 -17.80 -30.98 -17.76
C GLU A 463 -16.35 -31.32 -17.41
N LYS A 464 -15.74 -30.56 -16.50
CA LYS A 464 -14.34 -30.79 -16.07
C LYS A 464 -14.19 -31.93 -15.06
N SER A 465 -15.28 -32.53 -14.60
CA SER A 465 -15.28 -33.53 -13.52
C SER A 465 -14.47 -33.07 -12.30
N ALA A 466 -14.66 -31.81 -11.90
CA ALA A 466 -13.93 -31.14 -10.84
C ALA A 466 -14.89 -30.61 -9.75
N VAL A 467 -14.43 -30.63 -8.50
CA VAL A 467 -15.18 -30.05 -7.38
C VAL A 467 -15.14 -28.53 -7.46
N GLY A 468 -16.26 -27.88 -7.15
CA GLY A 468 -16.32 -26.42 -6.98
C GLY A 468 -16.31 -26.06 -5.51
N ILE A 469 -15.58 -25.01 -5.14
CA ILE A 469 -15.68 -24.37 -3.82
C ILE A 469 -15.91 -22.88 -4.04
N LEU A 470 -16.74 -22.23 -3.22
CA LEU A 470 -16.92 -20.78 -3.22
C LEU A 470 -17.20 -20.25 -1.81
N ASP A 471 -17.02 -18.95 -1.61
CA ASP A 471 -17.38 -18.29 -0.35
C ASP A 471 -18.89 -18.02 -0.29
N ASN A 472 -19.54 -18.36 0.82
CA ASN A 472 -20.92 -17.97 1.09
C ASN A 472 -20.96 -16.50 1.54
N ILE A 473 -21.26 -15.61 0.61
CA ILE A 473 -21.31 -14.16 0.84
C ILE A 473 -22.71 -13.63 1.10
N ILE A 474 -23.73 -14.50 1.08
CA ILE A 474 -25.13 -14.12 1.32
C ILE A 474 -25.48 -14.48 2.76
N PRO A 475 -25.82 -13.50 3.63
CA PRO A 475 -26.25 -13.78 5.00
C PRO A 475 -27.41 -14.79 5.03
N GLN A 476 -27.45 -15.66 6.05
CA GLN A 476 -28.49 -16.70 6.16
C GLN A 476 -29.90 -16.10 6.25
N GLU A 477 -30.01 -14.85 6.73
CA GLU A 477 -31.28 -14.14 6.86
C GLU A 477 -31.75 -13.48 5.54
N ASP A 478 -30.90 -13.44 4.50
CA ASP A 478 -31.26 -12.84 3.22
C ASP A 478 -32.20 -13.79 2.43
N PRO A 479 -33.34 -13.30 1.90
CA PRO A 479 -34.29 -14.12 1.14
C PRO A 479 -33.71 -14.80 -0.10
N THR A 480 -32.55 -14.34 -0.59
CA THR A 480 -31.84 -14.89 -1.74
C THR A 480 -30.76 -15.91 -1.36
N ASN A 481 -30.56 -16.19 -0.07
CA ASN A 481 -29.59 -17.19 0.42
C ASN A 481 -29.84 -18.58 -0.19
N ASP A 482 -31.11 -18.93 -0.44
CA ASP A 482 -31.52 -20.21 -1.02
C ASP A 482 -31.04 -20.46 -2.47
N ILE A 483 -30.47 -19.44 -3.12
CA ILE A 483 -29.98 -19.51 -4.49
C ILE A 483 -28.89 -20.57 -4.68
N TYR A 484 -28.02 -20.76 -3.70
CA TYR A 484 -26.95 -21.76 -3.75
C TYR A 484 -27.53 -23.18 -3.77
N LEU A 485 -28.46 -23.46 -2.86
CA LEU A 485 -29.12 -24.76 -2.75
C LEU A 485 -29.93 -25.10 -4.02
N LYS A 486 -30.60 -24.12 -4.63
CA LYS A 486 -31.33 -24.28 -5.91
C LYS A 486 -30.43 -24.76 -7.06
N HIS A 487 -29.14 -24.46 -7.02
CA HIS A 487 -28.15 -24.90 -8.01
C HIS A 487 -27.24 -26.02 -7.49
N ALA A 488 -27.69 -26.77 -6.48
CA ALA A 488 -27.01 -27.92 -5.89
C ALA A 488 -25.63 -27.62 -5.27
N TRP A 489 -25.42 -26.38 -4.83
CA TRP A 489 -24.31 -26.03 -3.93
C TRP A 489 -24.75 -26.30 -2.49
N ILE A 490 -23.94 -27.04 -1.74
CA ILE A 490 -24.22 -27.39 -0.35
C ILE A 490 -23.16 -26.79 0.57
N PRO A 491 -23.45 -26.57 1.86
CA PRO A 491 -22.45 -26.18 2.85
C PRO A 491 -21.32 -27.21 2.91
N VAL A 492 -20.08 -26.77 3.09
CA VAL A 492 -18.92 -27.70 3.15
C VAL A 492 -19.02 -28.63 4.38
N GLU A 493 -19.65 -28.16 5.45
CA GLU A 493 -19.84 -28.87 6.71
C GLU A 493 -20.66 -30.15 6.53
N ASP A 494 -21.58 -30.17 5.55
CA ASP A 494 -22.39 -31.36 5.22
C ASP A 494 -21.51 -32.53 4.72
N ILE A 495 -20.29 -32.26 4.27
CA ILE A 495 -19.34 -33.29 3.84
C ILE A 495 -18.28 -33.60 4.92
N ILE A 496 -17.74 -32.57 5.57
CA ILE A 496 -16.61 -32.75 6.50
C ILE A 496 -17.02 -32.98 7.97
N GLY A 497 -18.27 -32.68 8.32
CA GLY A 497 -18.81 -32.72 9.69
C GLY A 497 -18.47 -31.45 10.49
N ASP A 498 -19.16 -31.28 11.63
CA ASP A 498 -19.03 -30.11 12.52
C ASP A 498 -17.70 -30.16 13.31
N LEU A 499 -16.63 -29.69 12.68
CA LEU A 499 -15.31 -29.56 13.28
C LEU A 499 -15.12 -28.12 13.77
N MET A 500 -14.89 -27.93 15.08
CA MET A 500 -14.71 -26.61 15.73
C MET A 500 -13.69 -25.66 15.05
N PHE A 501 -12.78 -26.18 14.22
CA PHE A 501 -11.78 -25.40 13.47
C PHE A 501 -12.31 -24.68 12.20
N TYR A 502 -13.52 -25.00 11.75
CA TYR A 502 -14.15 -24.42 10.54
C TYR A 502 -15.47 -23.72 10.84
N LYS A 503 -15.72 -23.37 12.11
CA LYS A 503 -17.00 -22.84 12.63
C LYS A 503 -17.46 -21.48 12.07
N ASP A 504 -16.72 -20.89 11.13
CA ASP A 504 -17.08 -19.62 10.50
C ASP A 504 -17.97 -19.77 9.24
N ASN A 505 -18.51 -20.96 8.95
CA ASN A 505 -19.64 -21.21 8.02
C ASN A 505 -19.62 -20.49 6.66
N ASN A 506 -18.44 -20.31 6.05
CA ASN A 506 -18.30 -19.43 4.89
C ASN A 506 -18.03 -20.14 3.56
N TYR A 507 -18.12 -21.47 3.46
CA TYR A 507 -17.83 -22.16 2.19
C TYR A 507 -18.97 -23.05 1.70
N MET A 508 -19.32 -22.87 0.43
CA MET A 508 -20.19 -23.79 -0.31
C MET A 508 -19.35 -24.67 -1.23
N VAL A 509 -19.82 -25.89 -1.44
CA VAL A 509 -19.18 -26.89 -2.30
C VAL A 509 -20.18 -27.44 -3.32
N PHE A 510 -19.70 -27.61 -4.54
CA PHE A 510 -20.41 -28.29 -5.62
C PHE A 510 -19.71 -29.61 -5.96
N ILE A 511 -20.46 -30.71 -5.88
CA ILE A 511 -19.96 -32.04 -6.24
C ILE A 511 -20.55 -32.45 -7.60
N PRO A 512 -19.72 -32.54 -8.66
CA PRO A 512 -20.21 -32.96 -9.96
C PRO A 512 -20.72 -34.42 -9.90
N PRO A 513 -21.72 -34.80 -10.72
CA PRO A 513 -22.32 -36.13 -10.69
C PRO A 513 -21.32 -37.29 -10.71
N ALA A 514 -20.23 -37.16 -11.47
CA ALA A 514 -19.17 -38.16 -11.59
C ALA A 514 -18.40 -38.46 -10.29
N LEU A 515 -18.49 -37.59 -9.27
CA LEU A 515 -17.77 -37.71 -8.00
C LEU A 515 -18.67 -38.03 -6.80
N ARG A 516 -19.99 -38.06 -6.97
CA ARG A 516 -20.96 -38.24 -5.86
C ARG A 516 -20.89 -39.59 -5.16
N THR A 517 -20.35 -40.62 -5.82
CA THR A 517 -20.23 -41.98 -5.27
C THR A 517 -18.91 -42.22 -4.51
N LYS A 518 -18.02 -41.23 -4.45
CA LYS A 518 -16.72 -41.33 -3.78
C LYS A 518 -16.78 -40.75 -2.37
N ASP A 519 -15.96 -41.27 -1.45
CA ASP A 519 -15.72 -40.60 -0.17
C ASP A 519 -14.85 -39.35 -0.38
N LEU A 520 -15.46 -38.18 -0.19
CA LEU A 520 -14.84 -36.88 -0.42
C LEU A 520 -14.45 -36.16 0.87
N LYS A 521 -14.70 -36.75 2.04
CA LYS A 521 -14.46 -36.12 3.35
C LYS A 521 -13.00 -35.70 3.51
N GLN A 522 -12.07 -36.64 3.37
CA GLN A 522 -10.63 -36.38 3.52
C GLN A 522 -10.04 -35.49 2.41
N PRO A 523 -10.39 -35.67 1.12
CA PRO A 523 -10.00 -34.75 0.07
C PRO A 523 -10.41 -33.30 0.30
N ILE A 524 -11.66 -33.06 0.71
CA ILE A 524 -12.20 -31.71 0.91
C ILE A 524 -11.57 -31.05 2.15
N LEU A 525 -11.40 -31.79 3.24
CA LEU A 525 -10.64 -31.32 4.42
C LEU A 525 -9.22 -30.85 4.05
N LYS A 526 -8.52 -31.61 3.21
CA LYS A 526 -7.21 -31.20 2.71
C LYS A 526 -7.30 -29.97 1.82
N LEU A 527 -8.29 -29.86 0.92
CA LEU A 527 -8.47 -28.65 0.09
C LEU A 527 -8.69 -27.40 0.96
N MET A 528 -9.56 -27.49 1.97
CA MET A 528 -9.82 -26.41 2.93
C MET A 528 -8.55 -25.95 3.64
N TYR A 529 -7.71 -26.89 4.10
CA TYR A 529 -6.42 -26.57 4.69
C TYR A 529 -5.48 -25.84 3.71
N HIS A 530 -5.45 -26.26 2.44
CA HIS A 530 -4.62 -25.62 1.41
C HIS A 530 -5.10 -24.20 1.10
N LEU A 531 -6.41 -23.99 1.01
CA LEU A 531 -7.01 -22.68 0.78
C LEU A 531 -6.73 -21.75 1.96
N LYS A 532 -6.93 -22.18 3.21
CA LYS A 532 -6.63 -21.39 4.41
C LYS A 532 -5.17 -20.95 4.47
N ARG A 533 -4.22 -21.84 4.16
CA ARG A 533 -2.78 -21.49 4.12
C ARG A 533 -2.44 -20.51 3.00
N LYS A 534 -3.16 -20.57 1.87
CA LYS A 534 -2.92 -19.70 0.71
C LYS A 534 -3.75 -18.41 0.74
N ARG A 535 -4.71 -18.27 1.64
CA ARG A 535 -5.69 -17.16 1.66
C ARG A 535 -5.02 -15.80 1.63
N ALA A 536 -4.02 -15.57 2.49
CA ALA A 536 -3.28 -14.31 2.49
C ALA A 536 -2.59 -14.00 1.13
N VAL A 537 -2.04 -15.00 0.43
CA VAL A 537 -1.42 -14.80 -0.90
C VAL A 537 -2.47 -14.54 -1.97
N ILE A 538 -3.64 -15.16 -1.83
CA ILE A 538 -4.79 -14.98 -2.71
C ILE A 538 -5.35 -13.56 -2.54
N ASP A 539 -5.59 -13.12 -1.30
CA ASP A 539 -6.09 -11.77 -0.97
C ASP A 539 -5.12 -10.66 -1.45
N ILE A 540 -3.80 -10.86 -1.33
CA ILE A 540 -2.79 -9.89 -1.79
C ILE A 540 -2.88 -9.65 -3.31
N ARG A 541 -2.98 -10.72 -4.11
CA ARG A 541 -3.10 -10.61 -5.57
C ARG A 541 -4.44 -10.04 -6.00
N GLU A 542 -5.50 -10.37 -5.27
CA GLU A 542 -6.82 -9.78 -5.48
C GLU A 542 -6.80 -8.28 -5.26
N ASN A 543 -6.19 -7.83 -4.16
CA ASN A 543 -6.05 -6.42 -3.87
C ASN A 543 -5.28 -5.70 -4.98
N GLU A 544 -4.18 -6.27 -5.46
CA GLU A 544 -3.41 -5.72 -6.59
C GLU A 544 -4.22 -5.60 -7.88
N THR A 545 -4.90 -6.70 -8.28
CA THR A 545 -5.73 -6.72 -9.49
C THR A 545 -6.90 -5.75 -9.39
N MET A 546 -7.58 -5.71 -8.24
CA MET A 546 -8.70 -4.82 -7.97
C MET A 546 -8.26 -3.35 -8.06
N VAL A 547 -7.08 -3.01 -7.52
CA VAL A 547 -6.62 -1.63 -7.56
C VAL A 547 -6.24 -1.20 -8.97
N ILE A 548 -5.43 -1.99 -9.70
CA ILE A 548 -5.07 -1.68 -11.10
C ILE A 548 -6.33 -1.44 -11.94
N LYS A 549 -7.34 -2.30 -11.78
CA LYS A 549 -8.59 -2.18 -12.50
C LYS A 549 -9.38 -0.94 -12.09
N THR A 550 -9.58 -0.72 -10.79
CA THR A 550 -10.34 0.43 -10.28
C THR A 550 -9.71 1.75 -10.77
N LEU A 551 -8.39 1.79 -10.95
CA LEU A 551 -7.70 2.95 -11.51
C LEU A 551 -7.91 3.12 -13.01
N SER A 552 -7.97 2.03 -13.77
CA SER A 552 -8.45 2.08 -15.16
C SER A 552 -9.87 2.66 -15.22
N GLU A 553 -10.76 2.24 -14.33
CA GLU A 553 -12.13 2.77 -14.25
C GLU A 553 -12.15 4.26 -13.90
N PHE A 554 -11.27 4.73 -13.00
CA PHE A 554 -11.13 6.17 -12.73
C PHE A 554 -10.60 6.95 -13.94
N LYS A 555 -9.67 6.39 -14.72
CA LYS A 555 -9.18 7.02 -15.96
C LYS A 555 -10.28 7.11 -17.02
N GLU A 556 -10.97 6.02 -17.30
CA GLU A 556 -12.10 5.98 -18.24
C GLU A 556 -13.22 6.93 -17.83
N LEU A 557 -13.53 7.01 -16.53
CA LEU A 557 -14.52 7.93 -15.99
C LEU A 557 -14.09 9.39 -16.13
N TYR A 558 -12.81 9.69 -15.92
CA TYR A 558 -12.26 11.02 -16.12
C TYR A 558 -12.31 11.44 -17.59
N GLU A 559 -11.94 10.54 -18.51
CA GLU A 559 -12.06 10.78 -19.95
C GLU A 559 -13.52 11.01 -20.36
N ALA A 560 -14.46 10.23 -19.84
CA ALA A 560 -15.89 10.44 -20.07
C ALA A 560 -16.37 11.80 -19.57
N LEU A 561 -15.90 12.27 -18.41
CA LEU A 561 -16.20 13.62 -17.91
C LEU A 561 -15.64 14.71 -18.84
N MET A 562 -14.40 14.54 -19.30
CA MET A 562 -13.75 15.49 -20.22
C MET A 562 -14.46 15.53 -21.57
N THR A 563 -14.91 14.39 -22.10
CA THR A 563 -15.70 14.31 -23.33
C THR A 563 -17.08 14.94 -23.16
N TYR A 564 -17.76 14.64 -22.05
CA TYR A 564 -19.11 15.15 -21.78
C TYR A 564 -19.14 16.67 -21.64
N PHE A 565 -18.16 17.24 -20.93
CA PHE A 565 -18.06 18.68 -20.71
C PHE A 565 -17.13 19.40 -21.70
N HIS A 566 -16.81 18.79 -22.84
CA HIS A 566 -15.84 19.34 -23.79
C HIS A 566 -16.18 20.77 -24.24
N SER A 567 -17.45 21.06 -24.52
CA SER A 567 -17.90 22.41 -24.91
C SER A 567 -17.81 23.40 -23.76
N GLU A 568 -18.20 23.02 -22.54
CA GLU A 568 -18.14 23.88 -21.35
C GLU A 568 -16.69 24.17 -20.90
N LEU A 569 -15.76 23.25 -21.18
CA LEU A 569 -14.33 23.40 -20.88
C LEU A 569 -13.64 24.49 -21.69
N GLU A 570 -14.21 24.89 -22.83
CA GLU A 570 -13.73 25.98 -23.67
C GLU A 570 -14.35 27.35 -23.28
N GLU A 571 -15.34 27.35 -22.39
CA GLU A 571 -15.99 28.56 -21.91
C GLU A 571 -15.32 29.12 -20.63
N PRO A 572 -15.43 30.45 -20.37
CA PRO A 572 -14.81 31.06 -19.18
C PRO A 572 -15.48 30.68 -17.85
N GLN A 573 -16.70 30.14 -17.87
CA GLN A 573 -17.51 29.87 -16.68
C GLN A 573 -17.94 28.41 -16.67
N SER A 574 -17.57 27.68 -15.61
CA SER A 574 -17.99 26.29 -15.41
C SER A 574 -19.41 26.23 -14.82
N SER A 575 -20.28 25.37 -15.36
CA SER A 575 -21.61 25.16 -14.81
C SER A 575 -21.56 24.58 -13.37
N VAL A 576 -22.67 24.75 -12.63
CA VAL A 576 -22.82 24.13 -11.31
C VAL A 576 -22.78 22.60 -11.39
N PHE A 577 -23.34 22.05 -12.47
CA PHE A 577 -23.39 20.61 -12.71
C PHE A 577 -22.01 20.02 -13.01
N MET A 578 -21.23 20.67 -13.88
CA MET A 578 -19.84 20.28 -14.16
C MET A 578 -19.01 20.28 -12.86
N ARG A 579 -19.02 21.38 -12.10
CA ARG A 579 -18.28 21.46 -10.83
C ARG A 579 -18.71 20.37 -9.86
N PHE A 580 -20.02 20.08 -9.77
CA PHE A 580 -20.54 19.01 -8.92
C PHE A 580 -20.00 17.63 -9.32
N LEU A 581 -20.06 17.25 -10.60
CA LEU A 581 -19.57 15.94 -11.07
C LEU A 581 -18.06 15.77 -10.88
N PHE A 582 -17.26 16.79 -11.22
CA PHE A 582 -15.82 16.74 -10.97
C PHE A 582 -15.50 16.72 -9.46
N THR A 583 -16.27 17.40 -8.61
CA THR A 583 -16.13 17.29 -7.15
C THR A 583 -16.41 15.87 -6.67
N ARG A 584 -17.46 15.22 -7.20
CA ARG A 584 -17.79 13.82 -6.87
C ARG A 584 -16.72 12.84 -7.33
N PHE A 585 -16.15 13.08 -8.52
CA PHE A 585 -15.02 12.30 -9.02
C PHE A 585 -13.82 12.41 -8.08
N VAL A 586 -13.38 13.64 -7.76
CA VAL A 586 -12.20 13.89 -6.90
C VAL A 586 -12.41 13.33 -5.50
N THR A 587 -13.56 13.58 -4.87
CA THR A 587 -13.86 13.06 -3.53
C THR A 587 -13.91 11.52 -3.48
N LYS A 588 -14.43 10.87 -4.53
CA LYS A 588 -14.41 9.41 -4.66
C LYS A 588 -12.99 8.89 -4.89
N PHE A 589 -12.20 9.60 -5.68
CA PHE A 589 -10.81 9.26 -5.97
C PHE A 589 -9.92 9.36 -4.73
N ILE A 590 -9.92 10.49 -4.01
CA ILE A 590 -9.13 10.64 -2.77
C ILE A 590 -9.56 9.63 -1.70
N SER A 591 -10.85 9.29 -1.61
CA SER A 591 -11.32 8.23 -0.71
C SER A 591 -10.79 6.86 -1.10
N PHE A 592 -10.71 6.57 -2.40
CA PHE A 592 -10.08 5.35 -2.89
C PHE A 592 -8.56 5.35 -2.60
N ARG A 593 -7.84 6.45 -2.86
CA ARG A 593 -6.41 6.62 -2.53
C ARG A 593 -6.11 6.32 -1.06
N ARG A 594 -6.97 6.78 -0.15
CA ARG A 594 -6.84 6.49 1.27
C ARG A 594 -7.06 5.01 1.57
N ARG A 595 -8.13 4.41 1.04
CA ARG A 595 -8.49 3.01 1.30
C ARG A 595 -7.46 2.01 0.78
N ILE A 596 -6.81 2.29 -0.35
CA ILE A 596 -5.76 1.39 -0.86
C ILE A 596 -4.50 1.41 -0.01
N GLY A 597 -4.25 2.50 0.74
CA GLY A 597 -3.18 2.56 1.73
C GLY A 597 -3.34 1.53 2.86
N ASP A 598 -4.57 1.07 3.11
CA ASP A 598 -4.91 0.11 4.16
C ASP A 598 -4.99 -1.36 3.65
N LEU A 599 -4.81 -1.61 2.34
CA LEU A 599 -4.96 -2.94 1.76
C LEU A 599 -3.73 -3.84 1.96
N VAL A 600 -3.98 -5.08 2.39
CA VAL A 600 -2.94 -6.09 2.60
C VAL A 600 -2.24 -6.44 1.28
N GLY A 601 -0.93 -6.16 1.21
CA GLY A 601 -0.03 -6.51 0.10
C GLY A 601 -0.19 -5.67 -1.17
N TYR A 602 -0.96 -4.59 -1.11
CA TYR A 602 -0.92 -3.57 -2.14
C TYR A 602 0.13 -2.51 -1.77
N THR A 603 1.25 -2.47 -2.51
CA THR A 603 2.33 -1.47 -2.35
C THR A 603 2.29 -0.39 -3.43
N GLY A 604 1.24 -0.36 -4.26
CA GLY A 604 1.16 0.50 -5.45
C GLY A 604 0.81 1.96 -5.13
N GLY A 605 1.78 2.73 -4.64
CA GLY A 605 1.71 4.19 -4.67
C GLY A 605 1.63 4.74 -6.10
N GLU A 606 2.10 3.97 -7.10
CA GLU A 606 2.14 4.40 -8.52
C GLU A 606 0.79 4.67 -9.12
N SER A 607 -0.18 3.91 -8.65
CA SER A 607 -1.36 3.66 -9.42
C SER A 607 -2.35 4.84 -9.25
N THR A 608 -2.20 5.63 -8.17
CA THR A 608 -2.98 6.86 -7.94
C THR A 608 -2.32 8.16 -8.41
N GLU A 609 -0.99 8.18 -8.62
CA GLU A 609 -0.31 9.33 -9.24
C GLU A 609 -0.60 9.44 -10.74
N GLN A 610 -1.19 8.40 -11.35
CA GLN A 610 -1.50 8.34 -12.79
C GLN A 610 -2.78 9.09 -13.20
N VAL A 611 -3.53 9.67 -12.26
CA VAL A 611 -4.71 10.50 -12.56
C VAL A 611 -4.40 11.96 -12.21
N VAL A 612 -3.72 12.64 -13.13
CA VAL A 612 -3.45 14.07 -13.02
C VAL A 612 -4.63 14.85 -13.60
N LEU A 613 -5.26 15.68 -12.79
CA LEU A 613 -6.32 16.57 -13.25
C LEU A 613 -5.76 17.63 -14.21
N ASP A 614 -6.50 17.94 -15.26
CA ASP A 614 -6.19 19.04 -16.17
C ASP A 614 -6.14 20.37 -15.38
N PRO A 615 -5.20 21.29 -15.68
CA PRO A 615 -5.07 22.56 -14.96
C PRO A 615 -6.35 23.40 -14.88
N LYS A 616 -7.26 23.31 -15.87
CA LYS A 616 -8.58 23.95 -15.81
C LYS A 616 -9.47 23.30 -14.74
N ILE A 617 -9.43 21.97 -14.64
CA ILE A 617 -10.19 21.19 -13.64
C ILE A 617 -9.64 21.45 -12.23
N GLN A 618 -8.33 21.52 -12.06
CA GLN A 618 -7.69 21.81 -10.76
C GLN A 618 -8.16 23.15 -10.17
N LYS A 619 -8.46 24.13 -11.02
CA LYS A 619 -8.94 25.48 -10.62
C LYS A 619 -10.42 25.54 -10.31
N LEU A 620 -11.20 24.49 -10.61
CA LEU A 620 -12.62 24.47 -10.30
C LEU A 620 -12.83 24.53 -8.79
N GLN A 621 -13.73 25.40 -8.36
CA GLN A 621 -14.16 25.46 -6.96
C GLN A 621 -14.98 24.22 -6.61
N VAL A 622 -14.76 23.70 -5.40
CA VAL A 622 -15.48 22.56 -4.85
C VAL A 622 -16.98 22.83 -4.82
N LYS A 623 -17.78 21.86 -5.29
CA LYS A 623 -19.25 21.87 -5.26
C LYS A 623 -19.79 20.55 -4.72
N SER A 624 -20.02 20.48 -3.42
CA SER A 624 -20.26 19.22 -2.70
C SER A 624 -21.73 18.79 -2.57
N TYR A 625 -22.67 19.61 -3.08
CA TYR A 625 -24.09 19.30 -3.08
C TYR A 625 -24.67 19.41 -4.48
N ALA A 626 -25.72 18.63 -4.73
CA ALA A 626 -26.32 18.54 -6.06
C ALA A 626 -26.99 19.86 -6.50
N PRO A 627 -27.01 20.14 -7.81
CA PRO A 627 -27.88 21.17 -8.39
C PRO A 627 -29.33 21.03 -7.90
N ARG A 628 -30.03 22.14 -7.75
CA ARG A 628 -31.39 22.18 -7.17
C ARG A 628 -32.37 21.36 -8.02
N GLU A 629 -32.12 21.30 -9.32
CA GLU A 629 -32.89 20.58 -10.33
C GLU A 629 -32.89 19.05 -10.12
N PHE A 630 -31.97 18.50 -9.32
CA PHE A 630 -31.86 17.06 -9.09
C PHE A 630 -32.64 16.55 -7.87
N VAL A 631 -33.23 17.44 -7.08
CA VAL A 631 -33.83 17.08 -5.79
C VAL A 631 -35.34 17.33 -5.84
N LYS A 632 -36.12 16.25 -5.76
CA LYS A 632 -37.60 16.29 -5.69
C LYS A 632 -38.14 16.40 -4.26
N GLU A 633 -37.36 16.00 -3.25
CA GLU A 633 -37.78 15.97 -1.84
C GLU A 633 -37.42 17.29 -1.12
N GLY A 634 -38.30 17.76 -0.25
CA GLY A 634 -38.07 18.96 0.56
C GLY A 634 -37.02 18.76 1.66
N THR A 635 -36.49 19.87 2.17
CA THR A 635 -35.58 19.89 3.33
C THR A 635 -36.25 19.24 4.54
N PHE A 636 -35.57 18.28 5.17
CA PHE A 636 -36.09 17.59 6.35
C PHE A 636 -35.09 17.69 7.50
N GLY A 637 -35.54 18.21 8.65
CA GLY A 637 -34.74 18.30 9.88
C GLY A 637 -35.24 17.32 10.94
N MET A 638 -34.33 16.60 11.59
CA MET A 638 -34.62 15.73 12.75
C MET A 638 -33.62 16.00 13.88
N GLY A 639 -34.05 15.89 15.14
CA GLY A 639 -33.20 16.09 16.32
C GLY A 639 -33.77 17.13 17.29
N ASP A 640 -32.90 17.88 17.96
CA ASP A 640 -33.29 18.91 18.93
C ASP A 640 -34.05 20.07 18.25
N LEU A 641 -35.37 20.11 18.46
CA LEU A 641 -36.26 21.14 17.92
C LEU A 641 -35.96 22.54 18.50
N GLY A 642 -35.48 22.60 19.74
CA GLY A 642 -35.04 23.84 20.36
C GLY A 642 -33.81 24.41 19.67
N LEU A 643 -32.87 23.55 19.27
CA LEU A 643 -31.69 23.95 18.51
C LEU A 643 -32.04 24.30 17.05
N LEU A 644 -32.95 23.54 16.42
CA LEU A 644 -33.43 23.81 15.06
C LEU A 644 -34.07 25.21 14.95
N SER A 645 -34.89 25.60 15.94
CA SER A 645 -35.53 26.93 15.94
C SER A 645 -34.53 28.08 16.08
N LYS A 646 -33.40 27.86 16.76
CA LYS A 646 -32.32 28.83 16.97
C LYS A 646 -31.39 29.03 15.76
N LEU A 647 -31.50 28.19 14.73
CA LEU A 647 -30.68 28.35 13.53
C LEU A 647 -31.07 29.62 12.75
N PRO A 648 -30.11 30.26 12.04
CA PRO A 648 -30.41 31.40 11.17
C PRO A 648 -31.46 31.04 10.11
N ASP A 649 -32.37 31.96 9.79
CA ASP A 649 -33.46 31.68 8.84
C ASP A 649 -32.96 31.35 7.43
N ALA A 650 -31.85 31.96 7.00
CA ALA A 650 -31.19 31.61 5.75
C ALA A 650 -30.78 30.13 5.71
N LEU A 651 -30.31 29.57 6.83
CA LEU A 651 -29.91 28.17 6.93
C LEU A 651 -31.13 27.23 6.92
N LYS A 652 -32.28 27.67 7.45
CA LYS A 652 -33.53 26.89 7.36
C LYS A 652 -34.08 26.86 5.93
N GLN A 653 -33.88 27.92 5.16
CA GLN A 653 -34.37 28.06 3.79
C GLN A 653 -33.48 27.37 2.74
N ASP A 654 -32.15 27.52 2.85
CA ASP A 654 -31.19 26.89 1.94
C ASP A 654 -29.98 26.31 2.71
N PRO A 655 -30.19 25.21 3.47
CA PRO A 655 -29.18 24.66 4.37
C PRO A 655 -27.88 24.32 3.65
N ALA A 656 -27.95 23.60 2.52
CA ALA A 656 -26.76 23.18 1.81
C ALA A 656 -25.90 24.38 1.38
N GLN A 657 -26.51 25.41 0.79
CA GLN A 657 -25.74 26.58 0.36
C GLN A 657 -25.15 27.34 1.54
N VAL A 658 -25.92 27.57 2.61
CA VAL A 658 -25.45 28.34 3.75
C VAL A 658 -24.37 27.58 4.52
N ILE A 659 -24.53 26.27 4.75
CA ILE A 659 -23.56 25.45 5.48
C ILE A 659 -22.24 25.38 4.71
N GLU A 660 -22.26 25.22 3.38
CA GLU A 660 -21.02 25.17 2.60
C GLU A 660 -20.22 26.48 2.61
N LEU A 661 -20.89 27.62 2.85
CA LEU A 661 -20.25 28.94 2.97
C LEU A 661 -19.67 29.21 4.37
N LEU A 662 -19.98 28.35 5.35
CA LEU A 662 -19.39 28.47 6.67
C LEU A 662 -17.87 28.22 6.62
N PRO A 663 -17.12 28.75 7.60
CA PRO A 663 -15.71 28.45 7.73
C PRO A 663 -15.46 26.95 7.91
N ASN A 664 -14.39 26.45 7.30
CA ASN A 664 -13.98 25.06 7.47
C ASN A 664 -13.50 24.80 8.90
N TYR A 665 -13.71 23.58 9.40
CA TYR A 665 -13.29 23.19 10.74
C TYR A 665 -11.77 23.22 10.90
N ARG A 666 -11.33 23.85 11.99
CA ARG A 666 -9.92 24.20 12.23
C ARG A 666 -9.14 23.02 12.81
N ARG A 667 -8.91 22.01 11.98
CA ARG A 667 -8.09 20.84 12.30
C ARG A 667 -6.59 21.14 12.16
N PRO A 668 -5.71 20.61 13.02
CA PRO A 668 -4.27 20.88 12.95
C PRO A 668 -3.65 20.61 11.58
N LEU A 669 -3.92 19.44 10.98
CA LEU A 669 -3.36 19.08 9.67
C LEU A 669 -3.78 20.07 8.57
N PHE A 670 -5.05 20.46 8.58
CA PHE A 670 -5.58 21.44 7.62
C PHE A 670 -5.02 22.84 7.85
N LEU A 671 -4.86 23.27 9.10
CA LEU A 671 -4.26 24.58 9.42
C LEU A 671 -2.79 24.67 9.00
N ALA A 672 -2.03 23.59 9.20
CA ALA A 672 -0.64 23.50 8.75
C ALA A 672 -0.56 23.65 7.21
N TRP A 673 -1.39 22.91 6.49
CA TRP A 673 -1.48 23.00 5.03
C TRP A 673 -1.88 24.39 4.53
N LEU A 674 -2.90 25.01 5.16
CA LEU A 674 -3.35 26.36 4.81
C LEU A 674 -2.22 27.39 4.97
N LYS A 675 -1.42 27.27 6.04
CA LYS A 675 -0.29 28.16 6.29
C LYS A 675 0.78 28.04 5.20
N GLU A 676 1.10 26.83 4.80
CA GLU A 676 2.05 26.55 3.70
C GLU A 676 1.57 27.15 2.36
N HIS A 677 0.26 27.06 2.09
CA HIS A 677 -0.37 27.53 0.87
C HIS A 677 -0.84 29.00 0.93
N ARG A 678 -0.52 29.73 2.01
CA ARG A 678 -0.93 31.13 2.24
C ARG A 678 -2.45 31.35 2.14
N LYS A 679 -3.22 30.35 2.58
CA LYS A 679 -4.68 30.37 2.63
C LYS A 679 -5.18 30.49 4.06
N THR A 680 -6.46 30.81 4.20
CA THR A 680 -7.19 30.82 5.47
C THR A 680 -8.31 29.79 5.45
N TYR A 681 -8.78 29.38 6.63
CA TYR A 681 -9.90 28.43 6.77
C TYR A 681 -11.26 28.98 6.28
N ARG A 682 -11.30 30.25 5.86
CA ARG A 682 -12.44 30.90 5.22
C ARG A 682 -12.36 30.89 3.69
N ASP A 683 -11.22 30.52 3.11
CA ASP A 683 -11.02 30.54 1.68
C ASP A 683 -11.79 29.38 1.02
N THR A 684 -12.32 29.64 -0.18
CA THR A 684 -12.94 28.60 -1.01
C THR A 684 -11.86 27.70 -1.58
N LEU A 685 -12.01 26.39 -1.36
CA LEU A 685 -11.08 25.39 -1.87
C LEU A 685 -11.42 24.98 -3.31
N THR A 686 -10.39 24.60 -4.05
CA THR A 686 -10.48 24.06 -5.40
C THR A 686 -10.35 22.53 -5.41
N LEU A 687 -10.63 21.91 -6.56
CA LEU A 687 -10.39 20.49 -6.75
C LEU A 687 -8.91 20.11 -6.66
N GLY A 688 -8.02 21.00 -7.11
CA GLY A 688 -6.57 20.86 -6.92
C GLY A 688 -6.20 20.82 -5.43
N ASP A 689 -6.78 21.70 -4.62
CA ASP A 689 -6.55 21.70 -3.17
C ASP A 689 -6.96 20.38 -2.51
N LEU A 690 -8.08 19.78 -2.93
CA LEU A 690 -8.52 18.48 -2.40
C LEU A 690 -7.57 17.33 -2.80
N MET A 691 -7.05 17.36 -4.01
CA MET A 691 -6.09 16.37 -4.50
C MET A 691 -4.76 16.44 -3.76
N ASP A 692 -4.32 17.65 -3.44
CA ASP A 692 -3.10 17.94 -2.70
C ASP A 692 -3.22 17.56 -1.22
N LEU A 693 -4.33 17.95 -0.57
CA LEU A 693 -4.64 17.57 0.82
C LEU A 693 -4.82 16.05 1.01
N GLY A 694 -5.27 15.34 -0.02
CA GLY A 694 -5.60 13.91 0.07
C GLY A 694 -6.87 13.57 0.86
N PHE A 695 -7.60 14.59 1.36
CA PHE A 695 -8.90 14.45 2.01
C PHE A 695 -9.80 15.68 1.75
N ASP A 696 -11.09 15.56 2.09
CA ASP A 696 -12.07 16.63 1.93
C ASP A 696 -12.31 17.40 3.24
N PRO A 697 -11.63 18.54 3.48
CA PRO A 697 -11.86 19.38 4.67
C PRO A 697 -13.22 20.10 4.64
N THR A 698 -13.84 20.25 3.47
CA THR A 698 -15.14 20.96 3.34
C THR A 698 -16.28 20.17 3.97
N ARG A 699 -16.05 18.89 4.29
CA ARG A 699 -16.98 18.02 4.99
C ARG A 699 -17.34 18.55 6.38
N LEU A 700 -16.46 19.34 7.01
CA LEU A 700 -16.68 19.85 8.36
C LEU A 700 -16.65 21.37 8.39
N LYS A 701 -17.73 21.94 8.95
CA LYS A 701 -17.98 23.38 8.97
C LYS A 701 -18.22 23.86 10.39
N GLU A 702 -17.64 25.00 10.75
CA GLU A 702 -17.85 25.63 12.06
C GLU A 702 -19.01 26.62 12.02
N ILE A 703 -19.85 26.59 13.06
CA ILE A 703 -20.90 27.58 13.28
C ILE A 703 -20.96 27.91 14.77
N GLU A 704 -21.27 29.16 15.08
CA GLU A 704 -21.60 29.60 16.43
C GLU A 704 -23.10 29.83 16.52
N ILE A 705 -23.75 29.22 17.53
CA ILE A 705 -25.19 29.37 17.77
C ILE A 705 -25.34 29.92 19.18
N HIS A 706 -25.70 31.21 19.28
CA HIS A 706 -25.85 31.95 20.55
C HIS A 706 -24.62 31.89 21.49
N GLY A 707 -23.42 32.14 20.96
CA GLY A 707 -22.19 32.14 21.77
C GLY A 707 -21.56 30.77 21.97
N GLU A 708 -22.24 29.69 21.58
CA GLU A 708 -21.75 28.32 21.74
C GLU A 708 -21.24 27.75 20.40
N PRO A 709 -20.06 27.11 20.37
CA PRO A 709 -19.48 26.59 19.13
C PRO A 709 -20.00 25.19 18.77
N TYR A 710 -20.38 25.02 17.51
CA TYR A 710 -20.84 23.78 16.92
C TYR A 710 -20.10 23.46 15.62
N ILE A 711 -20.26 22.22 15.17
CA ILE A 711 -19.79 21.76 13.87
C ILE A 711 -20.92 21.10 13.09
N PHE A 712 -20.96 21.36 11.78
CA PHE A 712 -21.71 20.55 10.84
C PHE A 712 -20.78 19.55 10.15
N GLU A 713 -21.16 18.28 10.15
CA GLU A 713 -20.56 17.24 9.34
C GLU A 713 -21.48 16.90 8.17
N ARG A 714 -20.95 16.99 6.95
CA ARG A 714 -21.64 16.54 5.75
C ARG A 714 -21.46 15.03 5.57
N VAL A 715 -22.57 14.32 5.39
CA VAL A 715 -22.61 12.90 5.02
C VAL A 715 -23.60 12.69 3.87
N GLN A 716 -23.55 11.51 3.24
CA GLN A 716 -24.55 11.15 2.22
C GLN A 716 -25.90 10.87 2.88
N ALA A 717 -27.00 11.34 2.30
CA ALA A 717 -28.33 11.22 2.90
C ALA A 717 -28.77 9.76 3.13
N ARG A 718 -28.29 8.81 2.33
CA ARG A 718 -28.56 7.37 2.52
C ARG A 718 -27.99 6.78 3.82
N LEU A 719 -27.04 7.46 4.45
CA LEU A 719 -26.41 7.02 5.70
C LEU A 719 -27.16 7.49 6.96
N ILE A 720 -28.28 8.20 6.82
CA ILE A 720 -29.05 8.73 7.97
C ILE A 720 -29.49 7.61 8.93
N GLU A 721 -29.97 6.47 8.43
CA GLU A 721 -30.37 5.35 9.28
C GLU A 721 -29.18 4.78 10.07
N GLU A 722 -28.01 4.70 9.43
CA GLU A 722 -26.78 4.27 10.10
C GLU A 722 -26.36 5.26 11.18
N LEU A 723 -26.40 6.57 10.89
CA LEU A 723 -26.13 7.62 11.87
C LEU A 723 -27.06 7.56 13.08
N GLN A 724 -28.34 7.23 12.88
CA GLN A 724 -29.28 7.03 13.97
C GLN A 724 -28.89 5.81 14.83
N ARG A 725 -28.46 4.70 14.21
CA ARG A 725 -27.93 3.54 14.95
C ARG A 725 -26.70 3.92 15.78
N ARG A 726 -25.76 4.67 15.20
CA ARG A 726 -24.58 5.19 15.91
C ARG A 726 -24.97 6.05 17.11
N ASN A 727 -25.91 6.97 16.93
CA ASN A 727 -26.38 7.85 18.01
C ASN A 727 -27.05 7.05 19.14
N GLY A 728 -27.77 5.97 18.81
CA GLY A 728 -28.32 5.04 19.79
C GLY A 728 -27.25 4.33 20.63
N LEU A 729 -26.11 3.96 20.03
CA LEU A 729 -24.96 3.41 20.78
C LEU A 729 -24.30 4.46 21.68
N LEU A 730 -24.12 5.69 21.21
CA LEU A 730 -23.60 6.79 22.04
C LEU A 730 -24.47 7.06 23.27
N ASP A 731 -25.79 7.04 23.10
CA ASP A 731 -26.74 7.19 24.22
C ASP A 731 -26.59 6.04 25.24
N ARG A 732 -26.44 4.80 24.77
CA ARG A 732 -26.18 3.64 25.64
C ARG A 732 -24.86 3.78 26.39
N ILE A 733 -23.79 4.24 25.74
CA ILE A 733 -22.49 4.48 26.38
C ILE A 733 -22.63 5.58 27.44
N SER A 734 -23.25 6.71 27.12
CA SER A 734 -23.39 7.81 28.06
C SER A 734 -24.17 7.41 29.33
N LYS A 735 -25.18 6.54 29.20
CA LYS A 735 -25.99 6.03 30.31
C LYS A 735 -25.31 4.93 31.12
N LYS A 736 -24.63 3.98 30.45
CA LYS A 736 -24.02 2.82 31.13
C LYS A 736 -22.60 3.08 31.63
N MET A 737 -21.90 4.07 31.07
CA MET A 737 -20.49 4.36 31.34
C MET A 737 -20.20 5.81 31.82
N PRO A 738 -21.08 6.49 32.59
CA PRO A 738 -21.05 7.95 32.80
C PRO A 738 -19.80 8.49 33.52
N ASN A 739 -19.04 7.65 34.21
CA ASN A 739 -17.80 8.00 34.92
C ASN A 739 -16.65 7.04 34.61
N THR A 740 -16.75 6.30 33.49
CA THR A 740 -15.75 5.29 33.14
C THR A 740 -14.44 5.97 32.73
N LYS A 741 -13.33 5.39 33.19
CA LYS A 741 -11.99 5.76 32.72
C LYS A 741 -11.42 4.64 31.88
N ILE A 742 -10.93 4.97 30.69
CA ILE A 742 -10.20 4.05 29.83
C ILE A 742 -8.72 4.38 29.99
N ARG A 743 -7.94 3.49 30.63
CA ARG A 743 -6.54 3.74 30.97
C ARG A 743 -6.32 5.11 31.62
N SER A 744 -7.14 5.42 32.63
CA SER A 744 -7.17 6.70 33.36
C SER A 744 -7.75 7.90 32.59
N ALA A 745 -7.93 7.82 31.27
CA ALA A 745 -8.59 8.85 30.47
C ALA A 745 -10.10 8.86 30.70
N ARG A 746 -10.69 10.05 30.87
CA ARG A 746 -12.14 10.18 31.07
C ARG A 746 -12.88 9.86 29.77
N LEU A 747 -13.83 8.93 29.81
CA LEU A 747 -14.67 8.63 28.65
C LEU A 747 -15.81 9.65 28.53
N LYS A 748 -15.98 10.25 27.35
CA LYS A 748 -17.11 11.13 27.04
C LYS A 748 -17.70 10.81 25.67
N THR A 749 -18.98 11.11 25.48
CA THR A 749 -19.68 10.95 24.20
C THR A 749 -20.02 12.31 23.61
N ASN A 750 -19.92 12.46 22.29
CA ASN A 750 -20.36 13.65 21.56
C ASN A 750 -21.53 13.28 20.62
N PRO A 751 -22.79 13.24 21.10
CA PRO A 751 -23.92 12.76 20.32
C PRO A 751 -24.31 13.70 19.16
N ILE A 752 -25.10 13.17 18.23
CA ILE A 752 -25.74 13.94 17.17
C ILE A 752 -26.87 14.77 17.79
N LEU A 753 -26.85 16.09 17.56
CA LEU A 753 -27.87 17.01 18.06
C LEU A 753 -28.99 17.22 17.04
N LEU A 754 -28.62 17.35 15.77
CA LEU A 754 -29.55 17.65 14.68
C LEU A 754 -29.01 17.03 13.38
N ILE A 755 -29.90 16.55 12.52
CA ILE A 755 -29.59 16.16 11.14
C ILE A 755 -30.50 16.94 10.21
N ILE A 756 -29.92 17.65 9.25
CA ILE A 756 -30.65 18.37 8.20
C ILE A 756 -30.36 17.68 6.86
N ARG A 757 -31.38 17.11 6.24
CA ARG A 757 -31.27 16.53 4.89
C ARG A 757 -31.57 17.61 3.86
N ASP A 758 -30.62 17.85 2.96
CA ASP A 758 -30.77 18.79 1.86
C ASP A 758 -29.82 18.48 0.70
N ARG A 759 -30.29 18.70 -0.54
CA ARG A 759 -29.53 18.54 -1.81
C ARG A 759 -28.68 17.27 -1.92
N GLY A 760 -29.24 16.13 -1.50
CA GLY A 760 -28.60 14.80 -1.55
C GLY A 760 -27.70 14.46 -0.36
N ASN A 761 -27.47 15.40 0.55
CA ASN A 761 -26.63 15.23 1.73
C ASN A 761 -27.47 15.25 3.02
N ALA A 762 -26.88 14.76 4.10
CA ALA A 762 -27.29 15.05 5.47
C ALA A 762 -26.19 15.88 6.15
N TYR A 763 -26.58 16.96 6.81
CA TYR A 763 -25.72 17.84 7.59
C TYR A 763 -25.98 17.58 9.07
N VAL A 764 -25.01 16.97 9.74
CA VAL A 764 -25.08 16.48 11.11
C VAL A 764 -24.46 17.53 12.03
N LEU A 765 -25.27 18.12 12.90
CA LEU A 765 -24.82 19.10 13.88
C LEU A 765 -24.37 18.41 15.17
N ARG A 766 -23.17 18.76 15.63
CA ARG A 766 -22.60 18.31 16.91
C ARG A 766 -21.97 19.49 17.64
N ARG A 767 -21.71 19.32 18.94
CA ARG A 767 -20.90 20.31 19.68
C ARG A 767 -19.48 20.29 19.14
N LYS A 768 -18.85 21.46 19.06
CA LYS A 768 -17.41 21.54 18.86
C LYS A 768 -16.75 21.05 20.15
N ILE A 769 -15.84 20.08 20.02
CA ILE A 769 -15.05 19.55 21.12
C ILE A 769 -13.57 19.83 20.86
N ASP A 770 -12.81 19.97 21.95
CA ASP A 770 -11.35 20.10 21.92
C ASP A 770 -10.72 18.71 21.79
N ALA A 771 -10.91 18.09 20.63
CA ALA A 771 -10.39 16.78 20.30
C ALA A 771 -10.19 16.62 18.79
N ILE A 772 -9.25 15.77 18.41
CA ILE A 772 -9.01 15.40 17.00
C ILE A 772 -9.17 13.89 16.83
N HIS A 773 -9.35 13.45 15.57
CA HIS A 773 -9.45 12.03 15.27
C HIS A 773 -8.19 11.30 15.73
N TRP A 774 -8.34 10.09 16.28
CA TRP A 774 -7.19 9.39 16.87
C TRP A 774 -6.07 9.09 15.85
N GLU A 775 -6.41 8.79 14.60
CA GLU A 775 -5.43 8.63 13.52
C GLU A 775 -4.71 9.95 13.22
N GLU A 776 -5.43 11.07 13.19
CA GLU A 776 -4.86 12.40 12.97
C GLU A 776 -3.93 12.76 14.13
N ALA A 777 -4.29 12.41 15.38
CA ALA A 777 -3.40 12.59 16.52
C ALA A 777 -2.11 11.77 16.41
N ILE A 778 -2.19 10.51 15.95
CA ILE A 778 -1.00 9.68 15.70
C ILE A 778 -0.14 10.26 14.58
N GLU A 779 -0.76 10.75 13.51
CA GLU A 779 -0.06 11.40 12.41
C GLU A 779 0.66 12.66 12.90
N GLN A 780 -0.02 13.55 13.63
CA GLN A 780 0.57 14.75 14.22
C GLN A 780 1.77 14.43 15.13
N LEU A 781 1.66 13.40 15.98
CA LEU A 781 2.76 12.95 16.84
C LEU A 781 3.97 12.40 16.06
N LYS A 782 3.80 12.01 14.78
CA LYS A 782 4.86 11.45 13.94
C LYS A 782 5.46 12.47 12.97
N THR A 783 4.66 13.43 12.50
CA THR A 783 5.03 14.32 11.40
C THR A 783 5.33 15.75 11.85
N ASP A 784 4.68 16.26 12.90
CA ASP A 784 4.98 17.59 13.42
C ASP A 784 6.35 17.59 14.14
N PRO A 785 7.32 18.45 13.78
CA PRO A 785 8.68 18.40 14.33
C PRO A 785 8.75 18.53 15.86
N ILE A 786 7.87 19.36 16.45
CA ILE A 786 7.85 19.60 17.90
C ILE A 786 7.23 18.39 18.60
N LEU A 787 6.08 17.92 18.09
CA LEU A 787 5.39 16.78 18.68
C LEU A 787 6.16 15.46 18.49
N LYS A 788 6.87 15.29 17.38
CA LYS A 788 7.73 14.13 17.12
C LYS A 788 8.81 13.98 18.18
N SER A 789 9.50 15.08 18.50
CA SER A 789 10.53 15.10 19.55
C SER A 789 9.95 14.74 20.92
N MET A 790 8.75 15.26 21.24
CA MET A 790 8.05 14.92 22.49
C MET A 790 7.58 13.46 22.52
N ASN A 791 7.09 12.94 21.40
CA ASN A 791 6.63 11.56 21.25
C ASN A 791 7.78 10.56 21.42
N GLU A 792 8.97 10.87 20.88
CA GLU A 792 10.16 10.03 21.05
C GLU A 792 10.57 9.89 22.52
N ALA A 793 10.46 10.98 23.29
CA ALA A 793 10.81 11.00 24.71
C ALA A 793 9.79 10.30 25.62
N THR A 794 8.48 10.42 25.33
CA THR A 794 7.40 10.02 26.24
C THR A 794 6.53 8.87 25.72
N ARG A 795 6.72 8.43 24.47
CA ARG A 795 5.94 7.36 23.81
C ARG A 795 4.42 7.62 23.84
N MET A 796 3.99 8.85 23.53
CA MET A 796 2.58 9.25 23.56
C MET A 796 1.70 8.46 22.60
N ASP A 797 2.25 8.12 21.43
CA ASP A 797 1.62 7.28 20.42
C ASP A 797 1.16 5.93 20.97
N ARG A 798 2.01 5.25 21.74
CA ARG A 798 1.68 3.98 22.40
C ARG A 798 0.55 4.16 23.42
N ILE A 799 0.62 5.20 24.25
CA ILE A 799 -0.43 5.50 25.23
C ILE A 799 -1.79 5.70 24.54
N LEU A 800 -1.79 6.42 23.41
CA LEU A 800 -2.99 6.68 22.62
C LEU A 800 -3.56 5.39 22.02
N ILE A 801 -2.74 4.61 21.29
CA ILE A 801 -3.16 3.35 20.66
C ILE A 801 -3.71 2.39 21.71
N GLU A 802 -3.00 2.21 22.81
CA GLU A 802 -3.43 1.30 23.87
C GLU A 802 -4.72 1.77 24.57
N THR A 803 -4.96 3.08 24.66
CA THR A 803 -6.20 3.63 25.21
C THR A 803 -7.38 3.40 24.26
N VAL A 804 -7.19 3.62 22.96
CA VAL A 804 -8.21 3.35 21.93
C VAL A 804 -8.57 1.86 21.90
N ASN A 805 -7.58 0.97 21.87
CA ASN A 805 -7.82 -0.48 21.88
C ASN A 805 -8.54 -0.93 23.14
N ARG A 806 -8.16 -0.38 24.31
CA ARG A 806 -8.84 -0.71 25.57
C ARG A 806 -10.31 -0.25 25.57
N PHE A 807 -10.64 0.86 24.92
CA PHE A 807 -12.02 1.33 24.83
C PHE A 807 -12.90 0.32 24.09
N ALA A 808 -12.44 -0.20 22.94
CA ALA A 808 -13.22 -1.12 22.11
C ALA A 808 -13.66 -2.36 22.91
N THR A 809 -12.70 -3.01 23.58
CA THR A 809 -12.97 -4.17 24.44
C THR A 809 -13.91 -3.80 25.60
N THR A 810 -13.64 -2.69 26.30
CA THR A 810 -14.46 -2.27 27.46
C THR A 810 -15.91 -1.94 27.06
N ALA A 811 -16.10 -1.29 25.91
CA ALA A 811 -17.41 -0.96 25.38
C ALA A 811 -18.16 -2.22 24.92
N SER A 812 -17.47 -3.15 24.23
CA SER A 812 -18.01 -4.44 23.83
C SER A 812 -18.56 -5.22 25.03
N ASP A 813 -17.75 -5.37 26.09
CA ASP A 813 -18.14 -6.08 27.31
C ASP A 813 -19.33 -5.42 28.01
N THR A 814 -19.35 -4.09 28.09
CA THR A 814 -20.40 -3.34 28.80
C THR A 814 -21.72 -3.30 28.02
N LEU A 815 -21.64 -3.25 26.69
CA LEU A 815 -22.79 -3.14 25.81
C LEU A 815 -23.35 -4.51 25.41
N GLY A 816 -22.59 -5.59 25.55
CA GLY A 816 -22.97 -6.93 25.07
C GLY A 816 -23.04 -7.00 23.55
N THR A 817 -22.14 -6.29 22.87
CA THR A 817 -22.02 -6.24 21.39
C THR A 817 -20.65 -6.77 20.98
N LYS A 818 -20.49 -7.30 19.77
CA LYS A 818 -19.16 -7.73 19.31
C LYS A 818 -18.21 -6.54 19.22
N GLU A 819 -16.92 -6.76 19.43
CA GLU A 819 -15.90 -5.70 19.37
C GLU A 819 -15.81 -5.08 17.96
N GLU A 820 -15.98 -5.90 16.91
CA GLU A 820 -16.05 -5.48 15.51
C GLU A 820 -17.18 -4.46 15.29
N ASP A 821 -18.39 -4.74 15.79
CA ASP A 821 -19.54 -3.84 15.66
C ASP A 821 -19.30 -2.48 16.35
N VAL A 822 -18.53 -2.45 17.43
CA VAL A 822 -18.18 -1.23 18.17
C VAL A 822 -17.18 -0.40 17.36
N LEU A 823 -16.16 -1.04 16.81
CA LEU A 823 -15.13 -0.39 15.98
C LEU A 823 -15.69 0.13 14.65
N ASP A 824 -16.68 -0.56 14.07
CA ASP A 824 -17.32 -0.16 12.82
C ASP A 824 -18.25 1.05 12.97
N LEU A 825 -18.91 1.19 14.12
CA LEU A 825 -19.97 2.19 14.32
C LEU A 825 -19.51 3.42 15.11
N LEU A 826 -18.48 3.32 15.93
CA LEU A 826 -18.06 4.39 16.83
C LEU A 826 -16.63 4.85 16.56
N THR A 827 -16.43 6.16 16.58
CA THR A 827 -15.12 6.74 16.27
C THR A 827 -14.49 7.40 17.50
N PRO A 828 -13.27 6.99 17.91
CA PRO A 828 -12.52 7.63 19.00
C PRO A 828 -11.87 8.95 18.59
N PHE A 829 -11.95 9.95 19.46
CA PHE A 829 -11.33 11.26 19.35
C PHE A 829 -10.52 11.57 20.61
N ILE A 830 -9.29 12.05 20.40
CA ILE A 830 -8.31 12.28 21.46
C ILE A 830 -8.34 13.74 21.87
N SER A 831 -8.44 14.01 23.18
CA SER A 831 -8.44 15.38 23.69
C SER A 831 -7.17 16.14 23.26
N TRP A 832 -7.38 17.30 22.63
CA TRP A 832 -6.33 18.04 21.95
C TRP A 832 -6.53 19.55 22.12
N ASP A 833 -5.43 20.27 22.38
CA ASP A 833 -5.38 21.72 22.29
C ASP A 833 -5.24 22.10 20.82
N LEU A 834 -6.37 22.50 20.21
CA LEU A 834 -6.45 22.85 18.80
C LEU A 834 -5.72 24.16 18.48
N GLU A 835 -5.53 25.06 19.46
CA GLU A 835 -4.88 26.35 19.25
C GLU A 835 -3.36 26.21 19.23
N ASN A 836 -2.82 25.43 20.18
CA ASN A 836 -1.38 25.23 20.31
C ASN A 836 -0.85 23.97 19.62
N ASN A 837 -1.75 23.20 19.00
CA ASN A 837 -1.49 21.89 18.41
C ASN A 837 -0.78 20.92 19.37
N ARG A 838 -1.41 20.57 20.50
CA ARG A 838 -0.80 19.67 21.51
C ARG A 838 -1.80 18.67 22.09
N PRO A 839 -1.38 17.43 22.40
CA PRO A 839 -2.25 16.49 23.11
C PRO A 839 -2.53 16.99 24.53
N LYS A 840 -3.80 16.90 24.97
CA LYS A 840 -4.17 17.15 26.37
C LYS A 840 -3.89 15.89 27.17
N MET A 841 -2.78 15.88 27.90
CA MET A 841 -2.32 14.75 28.71
C MET A 841 -2.01 15.18 30.13
N VAL A 842 -2.14 14.24 31.06
CA VAL A 842 -1.64 14.37 32.43
C VAL A 842 -0.34 13.61 32.52
N VAL A 843 0.72 14.32 32.92
CA VAL A 843 2.06 13.77 33.12
C VAL A 843 2.35 13.81 34.61
N ASP A 844 2.44 12.64 35.24
CA ASP A 844 2.83 12.47 36.65
C ASP A 844 4.21 11.79 36.71
N PHE A 845 4.90 11.88 37.85
CA PHE A 845 6.20 11.26 38.12
C PHE A 845 6.18 9.73 37.93
N SER A 846 5.02 9.09 38.06
CA SER A 846 4.87 7.63 38.01
C SER A 846 4.31 7.10 36.68
N PHE A 847 3.47 7.85 35.98
CA PHE A 847 2.90 7.46 34.67
C PHE A 847 2.22 8.65 33.97
N SER A 848 2.07 8.55 32.64
CA SER A 848 1.37 9.54 31.79
C SER A 848 0.10 8.94 31.19
N TYR A 849 -0.96 9.75 31.04
CA TYR A 849 -2.22 9.31 30.45
C TYR A 849 -2.96 10.45 29.72
N LEU A 850 -3.88 10.10 28.81
CA LEU A 850 -4.72 11.06 28.10
C LEU A 850 -5.75 11.70 29.04
N ASP A 851 -6.05 12.98 28.89
CA ASP A 851 -7.05 13.63 29.73
C ASP A 851 -8.47 13.07 29.51
N THR A 852 -8.91 13.07 28.24
CA THR A 852 -10.26 12.67 27.86
C THR A 852 -10.24 11.91 26.53
N LEU A 853 -10.96 10.78 26.47
CA LEU A 853 -11.29 10.06 25.25
C LEU A 853 -12.75 10.37 24.88
N TRP A 854 -12.96 11.01 23.74
CA TRP A 854 -14.28 11.33 23.20
C TRP A 854 -14.72 10.28 22.18
N ILE A 855 -15.98 9.87 22.20
CA ILE A 855 -16.56 8.95 21.23
C ILE A 855 -17.70 9.66 20.49
N ALA A 856 -17.72 9.58 19.15
CA ALA A 856 -18.70 10.26 18.31
C ALA A 856 -19.25 9.37 17.18
#